data_AF-A0AAJ7SWG0-F1
#
_entry.id   AF-A0AAJ7SWG0-F1
#
_cell.length_a   1.000
_cell.length_b   1.000
_cell.length_c   1.000
_cell.angle_alpha   90.00
_cell.angle_beta   90.00
_cell.angle_gamma   90.00
#
_symmetry.space_group_name_H-M   'P 1'
#
loop_
_entity.id
_entity.type
_entity.pdbx_description
1 polymer ?
#
loop_
_entity_poly.entity_id
_entity_poly.type
_entity_poly.pdbx_seq_one_letter_code
_entity_poly.pdbx_strand_id
1 'polypeptide(L)'
;MFGSHLFGTADFSREMVSPLKMNMGAKKSSSAMNVLAVIMNVTVVVVIAVLLWYFIAFDPSAKKETADENVQLVNTAELELKANGSFLLRNIEGNVVLSGSLGVPRGAAWDQVLPTACSEAPGAGTVACWEWIGPQAKARGICLLRGRRLQKKTPAGIFACTSSDAFCSVVACSTVRITPTTVLFLFCADAPRIYLANLLGNLLHRTFRVTNTLIDITGPYVTQVASSHLIYIHRCVVLQVKLGISVNHSTTSNISCHEFHWETTSEDFEPLDCFSMANAHWYGAAEMYSQRWPINSWNKTMSFYLSGDMFSDEQQYGSLLERYWLSSAGAALWGDATSPLHASINGNGDGRICLKGSYRNAPYPYPAAGAWDAGGVPPPSLRYATCSGPDIVSTHAHVVSERLGRPTDVPDERMIRRPVWSTWARYKVGINQSSVLGYAREILANNFGNSQLEIDDGYETHYGDFTFDPVKFPDAAGMVRELKAMGFRVTTWVTPFINTDSPSFKEGADRGYFIKAEKNHVPGLLRWWNGIGATVDMTNALARSWYVAKLEHVRTTYGIDSFKFDAGEINYLPPRFVTRAPMVNPGIYTKLYAETAARFGGQVELRAGWQGQRLPVFYRMMDKDSNWGYSKGLLTLVPTALTFSVLGYPFILPDMIGGNAYEGGFHGTDFRPEEELYIRWLEVTAFMPVMQFSISPWQYAGNSTHDVVGISRHYAALHETIVSDHIVHFAHEAVRTGSPVIRPIWWLEPRGHEALTSDDEFLIGDRVLVAPVVRKGALKRDVYVPGPALTWRDEMTGERVAGGGWLLDYPVPIDKIPWFTRV
;
A
#
# COMPACT_ATOMS: atom_id res chain seq x y z
N MET A 1 -5.03 34.23 45.47
CA MET A 1 -5.73 34.45 46.76
C MET A 1 -6.04 33.09 47.38
N PHE A 2 -5.87 33.01 48.70
CA PHE A 2 -5.80 31.81 49.55
C PHE A 2 -7.13 31.04 49.75
N GLY A 3 -7.02 29.77 50.17
CA GLY A 3 -7.98 29.05 51.02
C GLY A 3 -8.33 27.63 50.52
N SER A 4 -7.54 26.56 50.74
CA SER A 4 -7.41 25.70 51.94
C SER A 4 -8.73 25.15 52.53
N HIS A 5 -8.95 23.83 52.37
CA HIS A 5 -9.51 22.96 53.42
C HIS A 5 -8.96 21.53 53.29
N LEU A 6 -8.49 21.02 54.42
CA LEU A 6 -7.90 19.72 54.71
C LEU A 6 -8.88 18.86 55.53
N PHE A 7 -8.48 17.60 55.77
CA PHE A 7 -9.05 16.50 56.58
C PHE A 7 -9.93 15.50 55.80
N GLY A 8 -9.74 14.19 55.90
CA GLY A 8 -8.84 13.41 56.74
C GLY A 8 -8.94 11.91 56.40
N THR A 9 -7.88 11.20 56.74
CA THR A 9 -7.61 9.76 56.58
C THR A 9 -8.47 8.87 57.49
N ALA A 10 -8.84 7.68 57.01
CA ALA A 10 -9.06 6.49 57.85
C ALA A 10 -8.83 5.19 57.05
N ASP A 11 -7.78 4.46 57.42
CA ASP A 11 -7.53 3.05 57.09
C ASP A 11 -8.49 2.14 57.87
N PHE A 12 -9.02 1.09 57.25
CA PHE A 12 -9.34 -0.17 57.93
C PHE A 12 -9.26 -1.36 56.96
N SER A 13 -8.80 -2.47 57.53
CA SER A 13 -8.20 -3.66 56.94
C SER A 13 -9.18 -4.81 56.58
N ARG A 14 -8.78 -5.57 55.54
CA ARG A 14 -8.76 -7.06 55.36
C ARG A 14 -10.05 -7.94 55.37
N GLU A 15 -10.00 -8.90 54.43
CA GLU A 15 -10.64 -10.24 54.33
C GLU A 15 -12.14 -10.29 53.92
N MET A 16 -12.68 -11.21 53.11
CA MET A 16 -12.23 -12.38 52.31
C MET A 16 -13.45 -12.88 51.48
N VAL A 17 -13.22 -13.64 50.39
CA VAL A 17 -14.10 -14.65 49.74
C VAL A 17 -15.13 -14.23 48.65
N SER A 18 -15.06 -14.95 47.52
CA SER A 18 -15.84 -14.97 46.25
C SER A 18 -17.18 -15.77 46.31
N PRO A 19 -17.82 -16.15 45.17
CA PRO A 19 -18.58 -15.37 44.18
C PRO A 19 -20.06 -15.84 44.08
N LEU A 20 -20.99 -14.99 43.61
CA LEU A 20 -22.38 -15.43 43.37
C LEU A 20 -22.90 -15.01 42.00
N LYS A 21 -23.18 -16.04 41.19
CA LYS A 21 -24.09 -16.05 40.04
C LYS A 21 -25.51 -15.71 40.51
N MET A 22 -26.24 -14.90 39.76
CA MET A 22 -27.70 -15.02 39.71
C MET A 22 -28.24 -14.61 38.34
N ASN A 23 -29.16 -15.43 37.87
CA ASN A 23 -29.80 -15.41 36.56
C ASN A 23 -31.33 -15.37 36.78
N MET A 24 -32.04 -14.89 35.76
CA MET A 24 -33.49 -14.98 35.50
C MET A 24 -34.48 -14.00 36.16
N GLY A 25 -35.36 -13.43 35.33
CA GLY A 25 -36.63 -12.86 35.77
C GLY A 25 -37.37 -11.96 34.78
N ALA A 26 -37.89 -12.53 33.68
CA ALA A 26 -38.75 -11.85 32.70
C ALA A 26 -40.16 -11.52 33.23
N LYS A 27 -40.78 -10.43 32.73
CA LYS A 27 -42.25 -10.30 32.63
C LYS A 27 -42.66 -9.44 31.42
N LYS A 28 -43.55 -10.02 30.60
CA LYS A 28 -44.22 -9.47 29.42
C LYS A 28 -45.41 -8.56 29.80
N SER A 29 -45.68 -7.53 28.99
CA SER A 29 -47.04 -7.27 28.48
C SER A 29 -47.00 -6.42 27.18
N SER A 30 -47.72 -6.89 26.17
CA SER A 30 -48.07 -6.21 24.91
C SER A 30 -48.95 -4.98 25.15
N SER A 31 -48.95 -3.96 24.28
CA SER A 31 -49.86 -3.90 23.13
C SER A 31 -49.41 -2.90 22.04
N ALA A 32 -49.75 -3.25 20.81
CA ALA A 32 -49.46 -2.65 19.51
C ALA A 32 -49.81 -1.16 19.33
N MET A 33 -49.01 -0.39 18.58
CA MET A 33 -49.21 -0.08 17.14
C MET A 33 -48.15 0.91 16.62
N ASN A 34 -47.75 0.70 15.36
CA ASN A 34 -46.94 1.52 14.45
C ASN A 34 -45.41 1.34 14.44
N VAL A 35 -45.06 0.39 13.55
CA VAL A 35 -43.82 0.12 12.83
C VAL A 35 -43.37 1.33 11.99
N LEU A 36 -42.10 1.75 12.11
CA LEU A 36 -41.27 2.28 11.01
C LEU A 36 -39.84 2.54 11.49
N ALA A 37 -38.96 1.57 11.25
CA ALA A 37 -37.52 1.79 11.10
C ALA A 37 -36.97 0.77 10.10
N VAL A 38 -36.04 1.24 9.25
CA VAL A 38 -35.14 0.48 8.35
C VAL A 38 -35.73 0.07 6.99
N ILE A 39 -35.48 0.90 5.95
CA ILE A 39 -35.32 0.46 4.56
C ILE A 39 -34.08 1.14 3.98
N MET A 40 -32.97 0.40 3.98
CA MET A 40 -31.86 0.55 3.03
C MET A 40 -32.04 -0.47 1.91
N ASN A 41 -31.76 -0.04 0.69
CA ASN A 41 -31.92 -0.77 -0.57
C ASN A 41 -31.30 -2.19 -0.55
N VAL A 42 -32.15 -3.21 -0.70
CA VAL A 42 -31.77 -4.58 -1.07
C VAL A 42 -32.56 -4.96 -2.31
N THR A 43 -31.86 -5.18 -3.43
CA THR A 43 -32.38 -5.85 -4.62
C THR A 43 -31.36 -6.93 -4.97
N VAL A 44 -31.83 -8.12 -5.39
CA VAL A 44 -31.04 -9.32 -5.81
C VAL A 44 -30.89 -10.46 -4.77
N VAL A 45 -31.88 -10.72 -3.89
CA VAL A 45 -31.93 -11.99 -3.11
C VAL A 45 -33.26 -12.77 -3.20
N VAL A 46 -34.28 -12.27 -3.92
CA VAL A 46 -35.64 -12.89 -3.90
C VAL A 46 -35.93 -13.87 -5.07
N VAL A 47 -35.02 -14.09 -6.02
CA VAL A 47 -35.34 -14.93 -7.21
C VAL A 47 -34.90 -16.40 -7.08
N ILE A 48 -33.98 -16.75 -6.16
CA ILE A 48 -33.48 -18.14 -6.04
C ILE A 48 -34.32 -18.97 -5.04
N ALA A 49 -34.93 -18.35 -4.04
CA ALA A 49 -35.77 -19.05 -3.05
C ALA A 49 -37.15 -19.48 -3.59
N VAL A 50 -37.67 -18.83 -4.64
CA VAL A 50 -38.98 -19.15 -5.23
C VAL A 50 -38.90 -20.29 -6.27
N LEU A 51 -37.72 -20.53 -6.86
CA LEU A 51 -37.52 -21.63 -7.82
C LEU A 51 -37.18 -22.98 -7.15
N LEU A 52 -36.59 -22.97 -5.96
CA LEU A 52 -36.31 -24.17 -5.17
C LEU A 52 -37.54 -24.72 -4.43
N TRP A 53 -38.54 -23.88 -4.13
CA TRP A 53 -39.80 -24.33 -3.53
C TRP A 53 -40.78 -24.93 -4.55
N TYR A 54 -40.67 -24.55 -5.83
CA TYR A 54 -41.56 -25.02 -6.89
C TYR A 54 -41.23 -26.43 -7.43
N PHE A 55 -39.99 -26.92 -7.24
CA PHE A 55 -39.57 -28.26 -7.70
C PHE A 55 -39.69 -29.37 -6.65
N ILE A 56 -39.91 -29.03 -5.38
CA ILE A 56 -40.03 -30.01 -4.28
C ILE A 56 -41.50 -30.45 -4.07
N ALA A 57 -42.48 -29.79 -4.71
CA ALA A 57 -43.91 -30.04 -4.49
C ALA A 57 -44.57 -31.02 -5.48
N PHE A 58 -43.85 -31.63 -6.44
CA PHE A 58 -44.43 -32.57 -7.40
C PHE A 58 -43.51 -33.77 -7.72
N ASP A 59 -43.32 -34.67 -6.75
CA ASP A 59 -43.10 -36.10 -7.01
C ASP A 59 -43.79 -36.92 -5.90
N PRO A 60 -44.81 -37.75 -6.20
CA PRO A 60 -45.55 -38.51 -5.18
C PRO A 60 -44.86 -39.77 -4.64
N SER A 61 -43.56 -40.01 -4.86
CA SER A 61 -42.97 -41.34 -4.63
C SER A 61 -41.70 -41.47 -3.76
N ALA A 62 -41.30 -40.45 -2.99
CA ALA A 62 -40.14 -40.56 -2.09
C ALA A 62 -40.54 -40.57 -0.59
N LYS A 63 -40.27 -41.70 0.08
CA LYS A 63 -40.51 -41.92 1.52
C LYS A 63 -39.57 -41.07 2.39
N LYS A 64 -40.15 -40.50 3.46
CA LYS A 64 -39.47 -39.86 4.59
C LYS A 64 -38.64 -40.90 5.36
N GLU A 65 -37.36 -40.60 5.61
CA GLU A 65 -36.67 -41.00 6.85
C GLU A 65 -35.46 -40.09 7.12
N THR A 66 -35.42 -39.56 8.34
CA THR A 66 -34.30 -38.99 9.12
C THR A 66 -33.44 -37.88 8.50
N ALA A 67 -33.67 -36.65 8.97
CA ALA A 67 -32.76 -35.52 8.85
C ALA A 67 -32.25 -35.15 10.26
N ASP A 68 -31.01 -35.51 10.55
CA ASP A 68 -30.17 -34.87 11.56
C ASP A 68 -28.73 -34.84 11.01
N GLU A 69 -28.05 -33.71 11.22
CA GLU A 69 -26.67 -33.36 10.86
C GLU A 69 -26.34 -32.96 9.39
N ASN A 70 -25.67 -31.81 9.27
CA ASN A 70 -24.93 -31.27 8.11
C ASN A 70 -25.71 -30.70 6.91
N VAL A 71 -26.02 -29.39 6.97
CA VAL A 71 -26.10 -28.54 5.77
C VAL A 71 -24.97 -27.52 5.84
N GLN A 72 -23.77 -27.96 5.47
CA GLN A 72 -22.76 -27.05 4.95
C GLN A 72 -23.25 -26.54 3.58
N LEU A 73 -23.34 -25.22 3.44
CA LEU A 73 -23.55 -24.55 2.17
C LEU A 73 -22.44 -24.94 1.19
N VAL A 74 -22.77 -25.76 0.20
CA VAL A 74 -21.91 -26.11 -0.94
C VAL A 74 -21.77 -24.87 -1.82
N ASN A 75 -20.82 -24.01 -1.49
CA ASN A 75 -20.36 -22.96 -2.39
C ASN A 75 -19.28 -23.59 -3.29
N THR A 76 -19.62 -23.72 -4.58
CA THR A 76 -18.82 -24.24 -5.72
C THR A 76 -19.02 -25.73 -6.07
N ALA A 77 -19.57 -25.98 -7.26
CA ALA A 77 -19.68 -27.27 -7.94
C ALA A 77 -19.43 -27.06 -9.44
N GLU A 78 -18.85 -28.04 -10.10
CA GLU A 78 -18.45 -27.97 -11.51
C GLU A 78 -19.38 -28.84 -12.38
N LEU A 79 -20.01 -28.25 -13.41
CA LEU A 79 -20.93 -28.94 -14.32
C LEU A 79 -20.24 -29.21 -15.66
N GLU A 80 -20.07 -30.48 -16.01
CA GLU A 80 -19.50 -30.94 -17.26
C GLU A 80 -20.61 -31.41 -18.21
N LEU A 81 -20.77 -30.75 -19.35
CA LEU A 81 -21.71 -31.12 -20.41
C LEU A 81 -20.97 -31.76 -21.59
N LYS A 82 -21.36 -32.98 -21.96
CA LYS A 82 -20.74 -33.74 -23.04
C LYS A 82 -21.51 -33.56 -24.34
N ALA A 83 -20.79 -33.60 -25.46
CA ALA A 83 -21.34 -33.38 -26.79
C ALA A 83 -22.47 -34.37 -27.19
N ASN A 84 -22.60 -35.49 -26.48
CA ASN A 84 -23.67 -36.47 -26.66
C ASN A 84 -24.95 -36.17 -25.83
N GLY A 85 -25.03 -35.00 -25.18
CA GLY A 85 -26.19 -34.59 -24.38
C GLY A 85 -26.23 -35.13 -22.96
N SER A 86 -25.17 -35.82 -22.51
CA SER A 86 -25.02 -36.23 -21.11
C SER A 86 -24.31 -35.15 -20.27
N PHE A 87 -24.60 -35.10 -18.97
CA PHE A 87 -23.96 -34.18 -18.04
C PHE A 87 -23.56 -34.84 -16.73
N LEU A 88 -22.52 -34.28 -16.10
CA LEU A 88 -22.00 -34.66 -14.79
C LEU A 88 -21.81 -33.41 -13.94
N LEU A 89 -22.29 -33.45 -12.70
CA LEU A 89 -22.06 -32.42 -11.69
C LEU A 89 -21.11 -32.98 -10.64
N ARG A 90 -19.98 -32.29 -10.40
CA ARG A 90 -18.95 -32.72 -9.44
C ARG A 90 -18.77 -31.71 -8.31
N ASN A 91 -18.45 -32.21 -7.11
CA ASN A 91 -18.03 -31.36 -6.01
C ASN A 91 -16.55 -30.96 -6.13
N ILE A 92 -16.09 -30.10 -5.22
CA ILE A 92 -14.71 -29.59 -5.15
C ILE A 92 -13.64 -30.69 -4.98
N GLU A 93 -14.01 -31.90 -4.58
CA GLU A 93 -13.11 -33.06 -4.47
C GLU A 93 -13.10 -33.91 -5.75
N GLY A 94 -13.85 -33.51 -6.79
CA GLY A 94 -13.94 -34.20 -8.08
C GLY A 94 -14.93 -35.36 -8.11
N ASN A 95 -15.66 -35.62 -7.01
CA ASN A 95 -16.65 -36.70 -6.91
C ASN A 95 -17.94 -36.32 -7.66
N VAL A 96 -18.50 -37.24 -8.44
CA VAL A 96 -19.77 -37.02 -9.16
C VAL A 96 -20.92 -37.05 -8.17
N VAL A 97 -21.62 -35.93 -8.04
CA VAL A 97 -22.77 -35.76 -7.15
C VAL A 97 -24.09 -35.87 -7.92
N LEU A 98 -24.10 -35.61 -9.23
CA LEU A 98 -25.27 -35.78 -10.10
C LEU A 98 -24.86 -36.17 -11.53
N SER A 99 -25.61 -37.04 -12.21
CA SER A 99 -25.39 -37.36 -13.62
C SER A 99 -26.69 -37.63 -14.37
N GLY A 100 -26.80 -37.21 -15.63
CA GLY A 100 -27.99 -37.43 -16.45
C GLY A 100 -27.74 -37.35 -17.96
N SER A 101 -28.73 -37.73 -18.77
CA SER A 101 -28.71 -37.60 -20.23
C SER A 101 -29.98 -36.93 -20.72
N LEU A 102 -29.84 -35.90 -21.54
CA LEU A 102 -30.95 -35.27 -22.24
C LEU A 102 -31.33 -36.18 -23.41
N GLY A 103 -32.37 -36.99 -23.24
CA GLY A 103 -32.81 -37.95 -24.24
C GLY A 103 -33.41 -37.27 -25.48
N VAL A 104 -32.93 -37.63 -26.66
CA VAL A 104 -33.62 -37.40 -27.95
C VAL A 104 -33.59 -38.70 -28.77
N PRO A 105 -34.68 -39.12 -29.45
CA PRO A 105 -34.79 -40.45 -30.04
C PRO A 105 -33.84 -40.65 -31.23
N ARG A 106 -33.36 -41.89 -31.40
CA ARG A 106 -32.50 -42.28 -32.53
C ARG A 106 -33.24 -42.21 -33.86
N GLY A 107 -32.64 -41.50 -34.82
CA GLY A 107 -32.85 -41.72 -36.25
C GLY A 107 -33.73 -40.68 -36.96
N ALA A 108 -33.21 -39.46 -37.15
CA ALA A 108 -33.53 -38.60 -38.31
C ALA A 108 -32.47 -37.50 -38.44
N ALA A 109 -32.05 -37.21 -39.67
CA ALA A 109 -30.97 -36.28 -40.01
C ALA A 109 -31.39 -34.81 -39.81
N TRP A 110 -30.43 -34.00 -39.37
CA TRP A 110 -30.60 -32.58 -39.07
C TRP A 110 -30.65 -31.74 -40.34
N ASP A 111 -31.81 -31.71 -41.00
CA ASP A 111 -32.24 -30.62 -41.86
C ASP A 111 -33.77 -30.64 -41.84
N GLN A 112 -34.38 -29.56 -41.34
CA GLN A 112 -35.83 -29.35 -41.18
C GLN A 112 -36.51 -29.94 -39.92
N VAL A 113 -36.40 -29.27 -38.77
CA VAL A 113 -37.51 -28.94 -37.83
C VAL A 113 -37.04 -27.77 -36.94
N LEU A 114 -37.73 -26.63 -36.99
CA LEU A 114 -37.58 -25.48 -36.08
C LEU A 114 -38.65 -25.54 -34.99
N PRO A 115 -38.36 -25.01 -33.79
CA PRO A 115 -39.37 -24.23 -33.06
C PRO A 115 -38.88 -22.81 -32.76
N THR A 116 -39.66 -21.86 -33.25
CA THR A 116 -39.65 -20.42 -32.96
C THR A 116 -39.97 -20.19 -31.48
N ALA A 117 -39.14 -19.44 -30.75
CA ALA A 117 -39.46 -18.98 -29.40
C ALA A 117 -40.07 -17.57 -29.48
N CYS A 118 -41.31 -17.41 -29.00
CA CYS A 118 -41.96 -16.13 -28.80
C CYS A 118 -42.46 -16.07 -27.35
N SER A 119 -42.16 -14.99 -26.62
CA SER A 119 -42.64 -14.78 -25.25
C SER A 119 -43.49 -13.51 -25.16
N GLU A 120 -44.67 -13.61 -24.53
CA GLU A 120 -45.48 -12.46 -24.10
C GLU A 120 -45.11 -12.06 -22.67
N ALA A 121 -44.91 -10.76 -22.43
CA ALA A 121 -44.84 -10.22 -21.08
C ALA A 121 -46.26 -9.89 -20.58
N PRO A 122 -46.66 -10.31 -19.36
CA PRO A 122 -47.97 -9.95 -18.83
C PRO A 122 -48.06 -8.44 -18.63
N GLY A 123 -49.03 -7.79 -19.29
CA GLY A 123 -49.35 -6.36 -19.08
C GLY A 123 -48.87 -5.37 -20.13
N ALA A 124 -48.11 -5.79 -21.14
CA ALA A 124 -47.76 -4.93 -22.28
C ALA A 124 -47.92 -5.72 -23.58
N GLY A 125 -49.01 -5.50 -24.33
CA GLY A 125 -49.40 -6.28 -25.51
C GLY A 125 -48.47 -6.18 -26.73
N THR A 126 -47.21 -6.62 -26.60
CA THR A 126 -46.23 -6.74 -27.70
C THR A 126 -45.55 -8.10 -27.64
N VAL A 127 -45.53 -8.83 -28.77
CA VAL A 127 -44.82 -10.10 -28.94
C VAL A 127 -43.55 -9.87 -29.77
N ALA A 128 -42.41 -10.43 -29.37
CA ALA A 128 -41.18 -10.48 -30.17
C ALA A 128 -40.85 -11.93 -30.56
N CYS A 129 -40.47 -12.16 -31.82
CA CYS A 129 -40.05 -13.46 -32.35
C CYS A 129 -38.74 -13.29 -33.16
N TRP A 130 -37.86 -14.28 -33.11
CA TRP A 130 -36.54 -14.29 -33.79
C TRP A 130 -36.46 -15.41 -34.82
N GLU A 131 -35.78 -15.18 -35.95
CA GLU A 131 -35.63 -16.13 -37.07
C GLU A 131 -34.16 -16.27 -37.48
N TRP A 132 -33.75 -17.48 -37.91
CA TRP A 132 -32.37 -17.85 -38.25
C TRP A 132 -32.07 -17.62 -39.74
N ILE A 133 -30.92 -17.03 -40.07
CA ILE A 133 -30.45 -16.86 -41.47
C ILE A 133 -29.13 -17.61 -41.63
N GLY A 134 -29.08 -18.51 -42.62
CA GLY A 134 -28.03 -19.53 -42.82
C GLY A 134 -26.64 -19.07 -43.28
N PRO A 135 -25.75 -20.02 -43.64
CA PRO A 135 -24.31 -19.89 -43.43
C PRO A 135 -23.54 -19.41 -44.67
N GLN A 136 -22.63 -18.44 -44.50
CA GLN A 136 -21.50 -18.27 -45.43
C GLN A 136 -20.19 -17.97 -44.69
N ALA A 137 -19.15 -18.70 -45.10
CA ALA A 137 -17.73 -18.63 -44.76
C ALA A 137 -17.27 -19.22 -43.40
N LYS A 138 -16.70 -20.43 -43.50
CA LYS A 138 -15.98 -21.17 -42.46
C LYS A 138 -14.64 -20.49 -42.12
N ALA A 139 -14.58 -19.80 -40.98
CA ALA A 139 -13.49 -19.89 -40.01
C ALA A 139 -13.71 -18.85 -38.89
N ARG A 140 -13.82 -19.33 -37.64
CA ARG A 140 -13.99 -18.58 -36.37
C ARG A 140 -15.43 -18.11 -36.11
N GLY A 141 -16.03 -18.70 -35.07
CA GLY A 141 -17.45 -18.56 -34.74
C GLY A 141 -17.83 -17.18 -34.18
N ILE A 142 -18.70 -16.50 -34.91
CA ILE A 142 -19.55 -15.39 -34.46
C ILE A 142 -20.93 -15.59 -35.13
N CYS A 143 -22.03 -15.59 -34.37
CA CYS A 143 -23.40 -15.68 -34.89
C CYS A 143 -24.12 -14.33 -34.76
N LEU A 144 -24.88 -13.91 -35.78
CA LEU A 144 -25.68 -12.67 -35.81
C LEU A 144 -27.19 -13.01 -35.73
N LEU A 145 -27.95 -12.26 -34.93
CA LEU A 145 -29.43 -12.33 -34.83
C LEU A 145 -30.07 -11.00 -35.30
N ARG A 146 -31.23 -11.05 -35.96
CA ARG A 146 -31.99 -9.88 -36.45
C ARG A 146 -33.43 -9.90 -35.91
N GLY A 147 -33.88 -8.82 -35.26
CA GLY A 147 -35.25 -8.69 -34.74
C GLY A 147 -36.19 -7.91 -35.68
N ARG A 148 -37.47 -8.29 -35.77
CA ARG A 148 -38.55 -7.50 -36.40
C ARG A 148 -39.75 -7.37 -35.45
N ARG A 149 -40.38 -6.19 -35.43
CA ARG A 149 -41.62 -5.89 -34.69
C ARG A 149 -42.81 -5.90 -35.68
N LEU A 150 -43.87 -6.66 -35.42
CA LEU A 150 -45.11 -6.64 -36.22
C LEU A 150 -46.24 -5.96 -35.43
N GLN A 151 -46.87 -4.94 -36.03
CA GLN A 151 -48.03 -4.23 -35.49
C GLN A 151 -49.34 -4.98 -35.80
N LYS A 152 -50.31 -4.94 -34.89
CA LYS A 152 -51.66 -5.51 -35.07
C LYS A 152 -52.67 -4.42 -35.46
N LYS A 153 -53.46 -4.73 -36.49
CA LYS A 153 -54.63 -4.01 -37.03
C LYS A 153 -55.82 -4.01 -36.05
N THR A 154 -56.63 -2.95 -36.11
CA THR A 154 -58.10 -3.05 -36.13
C THR A 154 -58.74 -1.84 -36.87
N PRO A 155 -60.01 -1.96 -37.31
CA PRO A 155 -60.50 -1.37 -38.56
C PRO A 155 -61.53 -0.24 -38.36
N ALA A 156 -61.38 0.88 -39.08
CA ALA A 156 -62.45 1.69 -39.64
C ALA A 156 -61.89 3.00 -40.24
N GLY A 157 -62.30 3.32 -41.47
CA GLY A 157 -62.62 4.69 -41.89
C GLY A 157 -61.49 5.69 -42.19
N ILE A 158 -61.18 5.86 -43.47
CA ILE A 158 -61.30 7.14 -44.22
C ILE A 158 -60.48 8.37 -43.76
N PHE A 159 -59.55 8.76 -44.66
CA PHE A 159 -59.11 10.11 -45.12
C PHE A 159 -58.76 11.24 -44.14
N ALA A 160 -57.60 11.90 -44.37
CA ALA A 160 -57.49 13.17 -45.13
C ALA A 160 -56.20 13.94 -44.77
N CYS A 161 -55.50 14.46 -45.78
CA CYS A 161 -54.46 15.48 -45.62
C CYS A 161 -55.09 16.87 -45.64
N THR A 162 -54.70 17.74 -44.70
CA THR A 162 -54.62 19.22 -44.77
C THR A 162 -53.83 19.67 -43.53
N SER A 163 -53.16 20.81 -43.42
CA SER A 163 -52.40 21.72 -44.27
C SER A 163 -51.68 22.68 -43.31
N SER A 164 -50.70 23.43 -43.82
CA SER A 164 -50.24 24.75 -43.36
C SER A 164 -49.52 24.93 -42.00
N ASP A 165 -48.25 25.34 -42.15
CA ASP A 165 -47.57 26.48 -41.49
C ASP A 165 -47.22 26.44 -40.00
N ALA A 166 -45.90 26.47 -39.71
CA ALA A 166 -45.22 27.68 -39.20
C ALA A 166 -43.71 27.47 -38.93
N PHE A 167 -42.90 28.35 -39.54
CA PHE A 167 -41.65 28.97 -39.07
C PHE A 167 -40.41 28.16 -38.63
N CYS A 168 -39.40 28.22 -39.52
CA CYS A 168 -37.96 28.46 -39.35
C CYS A 168 -37.31 28.43 -37.95
N SER A 169 -36.19 27.70 -37.84
CA SER A 169 -34.85 28.27 -37.58
C SER A 169 -33.77 27.21 -37.87
N VAL A 170 -32.93 27.48 -38.87
CA VAL A 170 -31.70 26.72 -39.14
C VAL A 170 -30.64 27.16 -38.13
N VAL A 171 -30.16 26.25 -37.27
CA VAL A 171 -28.88 26.43 -36.57
C VAL A 171 -27.86 25.53 -37.28
N ALA A 172 -26.89 26.18 -37.90
CA ALA A 172 -25.79 25.55 -38.60
C ALA A 172 -24.92 24.73 -37.63
N CYS A 173 -24.81 23.41 -37.85
CA CYS A 173 -23.71 22.63 -37.30
C CYS A 173 -22.46 22.93 -38.13
N SER A 174 -21.50 23.63 -37.52
CA SER A 174 -20.15 23.81 -38.04
C SER A 174 -19.47 22.46 -38.27
N THR A 175 -18.85 22.32 -39.44
CA THR A 175 -18.01 21.20 -39.85
C THR A 175 -16.79 21.12 -38.92
N VAL A 176 -16.69 20.08 -38.10
CA VAL A 176 -15.49 19.80 -37.30
C VAL A 176 -14.45 19.13 -38.20
N ARG A 177 -13.31 19.79 -38.44
CA ARG A 177 -12.13 19.16 -39.05
C ARG A 177 -11.52 18.18 -38.04
N ILE A 178 -11.52 16.89 -38.38
CA ILE A 178 -10.90 15.82 -37.59
C ILE A 178 -9.43 15.70 -38.03
N THR A 179 -8.49 15.82 -37.09
CA THR A 179 -7.07 15.49 -37.28
C THR A 179 -6.83 13.98 -37.10
N PRO A 180 -5.80 13.37 -37.73
CA PRO A 180 -5.69 11.91 -37.91
C PRO A 180 -5.44 11.05 -36.66
N THR A 181 -5.50 11.61 -35.44
CA THR A 181 -5.09 10.94 -34.18
C THR A 181 -6.24 10.66 -33.21
N THR A 182 -7.50 10.74 -33.64
CA THR A 182 -8.67 10.63 -32.76
C THR A 182 -9.46 9.35 -33.07
N VAL A 183 -9.50 8.41 -32.13
CA VAL A 183 -10.43 7.27 -32.19
C VAL A 183 -11.72 7.66 -31.45
N LEU A 184 -12.85 7.63 -32.15
CA LEU A 184 -14.16 7.99 -31.59
C LEU A 184 -14.93 6.71 -31.24
N PHE A 185 -15.37 6.57 -29.99
CA PHE A 185 -16.32 5.52 -29.60
C PHE A 185 -17.69 6.16 -29.33
N LEU A 186 -18.72 5.75 -30.07
CA LEU A 186 -20.11 6.15 -29.86
C LEU A 186 -20.82 5.05 -29.06
N PHE A 187 -21.31 5.36 -27.86
CA PHE A 187 -22.11 4.45 -27.04
C PHE A 187 -23.55 4.96 -26.90
N CYS A 188 -24.53 4.10 -27.16
CA CYS A 188 -25.92 4.28 -26.74
C CYS A 188 -26.13 3.48 -25.44
N ALA A 189 -26.81 4.09 -24.48
CA ALA A 189 -27.02 3.55 -23.15
C ALA A 189 -27.80 2.22 -23.17
N ASP A 190 -27.20 1.16 -22.63
CA ASP A 190 -27.77 0.26 -21.60
C ASP A 190 -26.84 -0.94 -21.35
N ALA A 191 -25.79 -0.75 -20.54
CA ALA A 191 -25.06 -1.74 -19.70
C ALA A 191 -23.63 -1.25 -19.36
N PRO A 192 -23.17 -1.21 -18.08
CA PRO A 192 -21.86 -0.69 -17.73
C PRO A 192 -20.87 -1.81 -17.37
N ARG A 193 -20.28 -2.52 -18.36
CA ARG A 193 -18.99 -3.24 -18.19
C ARG A 193 -18.32 -3.44 -19.57
N ILE A 194 -17.07 -3.00 -19.71
CA ILE A 194 -16.20 -3.36 -20.84
C ILE A 194 -15.03 -4.19 -20.29
N TYR A 195 -14.84 -5.39 -20.83
CA TYR A 195 -13.62 -6.18 -20.68
C TYR A 195 -12.84 -6.08 -21.99
N LEU A 196 -11.59 -5.62 -21.95
CA LEU A 196 -10.66 -5.80 -23.07
C LEU A 196 -10.07 -7.21 -23.00
N ALA A 197 -10.33 -8.02 -24.03
CA ALA A 197 -9.60 -9.26 -24.26
C ALA A 197 -8.31 -8.93 -25.03
N ASN A 198 -7.16 -9.28 -24.43
CA ASN A 198 -5.85 -9.21 -25.06
C ASN A 198 -5.80 -10.05 -26.33
N LEU A 199 -5.41 -9.43 -27.45
CA LEU A 199 -5.17 -10.10 -28.73
C LEU A 199 -3.75 -9.82 -29.23
N LEU A 200 -2.75 -9.93 -28.34
CA LEU A 200 -1.34 -9.96 -28.71
C LEU A 200 -0.59 -10.92 -27.77
N GLY A 201 -0.74 -12.21 -28.04
CA GLY A 201 0.08 -13.28 -27.49
C GLY A 201 0.39 -14.27 -28.61
N ASN A 202 1.68 -14.48 -28.87
CA ASN A 202 2.30 -15.31 -29.91
C ASN A 202 2.52 -14.64 -31.26
N LEU A 203 3.58 -13.83 -31.37
CA LEU A 203 4.39 -13.62 -32.60
C LEU A 203 5.60 -12.72 -32.27
N LEU A 204 6.56 -13.21 -31.49
CA LEU A 204 7.87 -12.57 -31.29
C LEU A 204 9.00 -13.50 -31.73
N HIS A 205 9.09 -13.69 -33.05
CA HIS A 205 10.34 -14.05 -33.73
C HIS A 205 10.24 -13.55 -35.18
N ARG A 206 10.52 -12.27 -35.38
CA ARG A 206 11.05 -11.68 -36.62
C ARG A 206 11.32 -10.21 -36.37
N THR A 207 12.53 -9.79 -36.67
CA THR A 207 12.95 -8.39 -36.80
C THR A 207 11.99 -7.63 -37.70
N PHE A 208 11.21 -6.70 -37.15
CA PHE A 208 10.47 -5.72 -37.93
C PHE A 208 11.23 -4.38 -37.86
N ARG A 209 11.76 -3.94 -39.00
CA ARG A 209 12.05 -2.52 -39.22
C ARG A 209 10.71 -1.80 -39.26
N VAL A 210 10.47 -0.92 -38.29
CA VAL A 210 9.30 -0.05 -38.30
C VAL A 210 9.56 1.08 -39.30
N THR A 211 8.97 0.98 -40.48
CA THR A 211 8.65 2.16 -41.29
C THR A 211 7.20 2.53 -41.00
N ASN A 212 6.95 3.80 -40.66
CA ASN A 212 5.66 4.39 -40.32
C ASN A 212 4.47 3.80 -41.11
N THR A 213 3.54 3.14 -40.41
CA THR A 213 2.23 2.81 -40.98
C THR A 213 1.15 2.97 -39.92
N LEU A 214 0.25 3.95 -40.13
CA LEU A 214 -1.05 4.07 -39.48
C LEU A 214 -1.96 2.94 -39.98
N ILE A 215 -2.73 2.30 -39.09
CA ILE A 215 -3.78 1.35 -39.48
C ILE A 215 -5.05 2.15 -39.74
N ASP A 216 -5.45 2.22 -41.02
CA ASP A 216 -6.66 2.84 -41.53
C ASP A 216 -7.73 1.76 -41.82
N ILE A 217 -8.96 1.97 -41.39
CA ILE A 217 -10.10 1.10 -41.71
C ILE A 217 -11.16 1.95 -42.42
N THR A 218 -11.08 2.04 -43.74
CA THR A 218 -12.15 2.59 -44.59
C THR A 218 -12.96 1.46 -45.24
N GLY A 219 -14.28 1.50 -45.10
CA GLY A 219 -15.22 0.66 -45.86
C GLY A 219 -16.52 1.42 -46.17
N PRO A 220 -17.03 1.44 -47.41
CA PRO A 220 -18.18 2.25 -47.80
C PRO A 220 -19.47 1.43 -47.85
N TYR A 221 -20.37 1.61 -46.89
CA TYR A 221 -21.79 1.26 -47.07
C TYR A 221 -22.67 2.23 -46.26
N VAL A 222 -23.21 3.24 -46.95
CA VAL A 222 -24.30 4.08 -46.46
C VAL A 222 -25.59 3.55 -47.06
N THR A 223 -26.51 3.06 -46.23
CA THR A 223 -27.91 2.89 -46.61
C THR A 223 -28.77 3.87 -45.83
N GLN A 224 -29.41 4.78 -46.55
CA GLN A 224 -30.43 5.69 -46.05
C GLN A 224 -31.58 4.89 -45.42
N VAL A 225 -31.93 5.20 -44.18
CA VAL A 225 -33.22 4.83 -43.59
C VAL A 225 -33.99 6.11 -43.31
N ALA A 226 -35.03 6.34 -44.10
CA ALA A 226 -36.07 7.31 -43.80
C ALA A 226 -37.12 6.64 -42.90
N SER A 227 -37.33 7.15 -41.68
CA SER A 227 -38.65 7.20 -41.03
C SER A 227 -38.61 7.94 -39.70
N SER A 228 -39.10 9.17 -39.73
CA SER A 228 -40.14 9.72 -38.85
C SER A 228 -40.29 9.13 -37.43
N HIS A 229 -39.33 9.38 -36.53
CA HIS A 229 -39.60 9.52 -35.09
C HIS A 229 -38.61 10.55 -34.52
N LEU A 230 -39.13 11.67 -34.02
CA LEU A 230 -38.38 12.61 -33.19
C LEU A 230 -38.09 11.90 -31.86
N ILE A 231 -36.92 11.27 -31.76
CA ILE A 231 -36.34 10.92 -30.48
C ILE A 231 -35.61 12.18 -30.00
N TYR A 232 -36.15 12.83 -28.97
CA TYR A 232 -35.39 13.80 -28.19
C TYR A 232 -34.25 13.04 -27.49
N ILE A 233 -33.08 12.98 -28.14
CA ILE A 233 -31.85 12.55 -27.48
C ILE A 233 -31.41 13.73 -26.62
N HIS A 234 -31.86 13.78 -25.36
CA HIS A 234 -31.26 14.65 -24.37
C HIS A 234 -29.84 14.17 -24.09
N ARG A 235 -28.87 14.83 -24.75
CA ARG A 235 -27.41 14.71 -24.59
C ARG A 235 -26.81 13.36 -25.01
N CYS A 236 -26.32 13.26 -26.24
CA CYS A 236 -25.19 12.37 -26.53
C CYS A 236 -23.96 12.92 -25.78
N VAL A 237 -23.55 12.26 -24.70
CA VAL A 237 -22.23 12.49 -24.13
C VAL A 237 -21.25 11.72 -25.00
N VAL A 238 -20.51 12.42 -25.85
CA VAL A 238 -19.38 11.82 -26.58
C VAL A 238 -18.28 11.59 -25.56
N LEU A 239 -18.09 10.34 -25.15
CA LEU A 239 -17.02 9.95 -24.24
C LEU A 239 -15.74 9.80 -25.08
N GLN A 240 -14.91 10.85 -25.13
CA GLN A 240 -13.61 10.77 -25.79
C GLN A 240 -12.58 10.30 -24.76
N VAL A 241 -12.14 9.05 -24.88
CA VAL A 241 -10.91 8.58 -24.23
C VAL A 241 -9.80 8.66 -25.27
N LYS A 242 -8.78 9.45 -24.97
CA LYS A 242 -7.56 9.53 -25.75
C LYS A 242 -6.47 8.75 -25.02
N LEU A 243 -6.03 7.65 -25.62
CA LEU A 243 -4.82 6.95 -25.21
C LEU A 243 -3.66 7.45 -26.08
N GLY A 244 -2.69 8.10 -25.45
CA GLY A 244 -1.40 8.39 -26.04
C GLY A 244 -0.37 7.36 -25.57
N ILE A 245 0.42 6.83 -26.50
CA ILE A 245 1.63 6.07 -26.18
C ILE A 245 2.79 6.86 -26.77
N SER A 246 3.76 7.21 -25.93
CA SER A 246 5.04 7.73 -26.37
C SER A 246 6.12 6.69 -26.10
N VAL A 247 7.00 6.48 -27.06
CA VAL A 247 8.07 5.48 -26.97
C VAL A 247 9.39 6.22 -26.89
N ASN A 248 10.01 6.17 -25.73
CA ASN A 248 11.38 6.65 -25.54
C ASN A 248 12.32 5.45 -25.59
N HIS A 249 12.98 5.27 -26.72
CA HIS A 249 13.97 4.21 -26.89
C HIS A 249 15.35 4.75 -26.53
N SER A 250 15.93 4.31 -25.42
CA SER A 250 17.34 4.56 -25.12
C SER A 250 18.20 3.50 -25.81
N THR A 251 19.28 3.93 -26.46
CA THR A 251 20.19 3.05 -27.22
C THR A 251 21.34 2.50 -26.38
N THR A 252 21.44 2.88 -25.11
CA THR A 252 22.61 2.56 -24.26
C THR A 252 22.43 1.35 -23.34
N SER A 253 21.21 0.82 -23.14
CA SER A 253 20.95 -0.12 -22.03
C SER A 253 20.25 -1.45 -22.36
N ASN A 254 19.97 -1.81 -23.62
CA ASN A 254 19.12 -2.99 -23.96
C ASN A 254 17.76 -3.02 -23.22
N ILE A 255 17.31 -1.86 -22.70
CA ILE A 255 16.08 -1.71 -21.94
C ILE A 255 15.15 -0.81 -22.76
N SER A 256 13.91 -1.26 -22.94
CA SER A 256 12.88 -0.52 -23.67
C SER A 256 11.87 0.04 -22.68
N CYS A 257 11.64 1.35 -22.71
CA CYS A 257 10.63 1.99 -21.90
C CYS A 257 9.53 2.64 -22.76
N HIS A 258 8.29 2.52 -22.31
CA HIS A 258 7.11 3.05 -22.98
C HIS A 258 6.31 3.88 -21.98
N GLU A 259 5.95 5.11 -22.34
CA GLU A 259 5.07 5.95 -21.53
C GLU A 259 3.65 5.92 -22.08
N PHE A 260 2.71 5.74 -21.17
CA PHE A 260 1.28 5.66 -21.44
C PHE A 260 0.60 6.86 -20.81
N HIS A 261 -0.28 7.49 -21.58
CA HIS A 261 -1.06 8.65 -21.15
C HIS A 261 -2.53 8.42 -21.49
N TRP A 262 -3.32 8.17 -20.47
CA TRP A 262 -4.77 8.09 -20.56
C TRP A 262 -5.37 9.45 -20.21
N GLU A 263 -6.06 10.05 -21.18
CA GLU A 263 -6.82 11.28 -21.02
C GLU A 263 -8.29 10.97 -21.34
N THR A 264 -9.21 11.35 -20.47
CA THR A 264 -10.66 11.23 -20.70
C THR A 264 -11.26 12.62 -20.85
N THR A 265 -12.34 12.80 -21.58
CA THR A 265 -13.12 14.06 -21.59
C THR A 265 -14.32 14.02 -20.66
N SER A 266 -14.47 12.96 -19.86
CA SER A 266 -15.59 12.72 -18.94
C SER A 266 -15.10 12.47 -17.52
N GLU A 267 -15.74 13.11 -16.55
CA GLU A 267 -15.54 12.91 -15.11
C GLU A 267 -16.03 11.55 -14.59
N ASP A 268 -16.86 10.85 -15.38
CA ASP A 268 -17.42 9.54 -15.03
C ASP A 268 -16.52 8.38 -15.43
N PHE A 269 -15.51 8.63 -16.25
CA PHE A 269 -14.55 7.63 -16.66
C PHE A 269 -13.25 7.78 -15.86
N GLU A 270 -12.95 6.79 -15.03
CA GLU A 270 -11.68 6.69 -14.29
C GLU A 270 -10.76 5.72 -15.05
N PRO A 271 -9.73 6.20 -15.77
CA PRO A 271 -8.84 5.33 -16.52
C PRO A 271 -8.18 4.31 -15.59
N LEU A 272 -8.25 3.04 -15.97
CA LEU A 272 -7.76 1.88 -15.22
C LEU A 272 -6.92 1.01 -16.15
N ASP A 273 -5.74 0.62 -15.70
CA ASP A 273 -4.94 -0.42 -16.35
C ASP A 273 -4.46 -1.46 -15.34
N CYS A 274 -4.39 -2.71 -15.75
CA CYS A 274 -4.11 -3.85 -14.88
C CYS A 274 -3.07 -4.80 -15.50
N PHE A 275 -2.05 -5.12 -14.71
CA PHE A 275 -0.92 -5.94 -15.09
C PHE A 275 -0.99 -7.29 -14.37
N SER A 276 -0.88 -8.38 -15.12
CA SER A 276 -0.82 -9.72 -14.54
C SER A 276 0.47 -9.91 -13.75
N MET A 277 0.35 -10.43 -12.53
CA MET A 277 1.49 -10.91 -11.74
C MET A 277 1.80 -12.40 -11.97
N ALA A 278 1.06 -13.07 -12.87
CA ALA A 278 1.29 -14.48 -13.15
C ALA A 278 2.70 -14.71 -13.72
N ASN A 279 3.31 -15.84 -13.33
CA ASN A 279 4.61 -16.32 -13.80
C ASN A 279 5.81 -15.40 -13.48
N ALA A 280 5.67 -14.47 -12.54
CA ALA A 280 6.77 -13.64 -12.05
C ALA A 280 6.55 -13.21 -10.61
N HIS A 281 7.63 -13.06 -9.86
CA HIS A 281 7.64 -12.37 -8.57
C HIS A 281 7.74 -10.86 -8.77
N TRP A 282 7.03 -10.10 -7.94
CA TRP A 282 6.95 -8.63 -7.98
C TRP A 282 7.40 -8.01 -6.65
N TYR A 283 7.96 -6.81 -6.74
CA TYR A 283 8.62 -6.09 -5.65
C TYR A 283 8.33 -4.58 -5.74
N GLY A 284 8.67 -3.83 -4.69
CA GLY A 284 8.51 -2.38 -4.62
C GLY A 284 7.23 -1.97 -3.90
N ALA A 285 6.51 -1.01 -4.47
CA ALA A 285 5.36 -0.34 -3.92
C ALA A 285 5.64 0.54 -2.68
N ALA A 286 5.31 0.06 -1.48
CA ALA A 286 5.27 0.82 -0.25
C ALA A 286 5.67 -0.05 0.95
N GLU A 287 5.99 0.59 2.07
CA GLU A 287 5.88 -0.07 3.37
C GLU A 287 4.43 -0.46 3.66
N MET A 288 4.21 -1.61 4.31
CA MET A 288 2.89 -2.12 4.66
C MET A 288 2.84 -2.63 6.10
N TYR A 289 1.65 -2.53 6.71
CA TYR A 289 1.37 -3.00 8.06
C TYR A 289 1.67 -4.50 8.20
N SER A 290 1.16 -5.28 7.23
CA SER A 290 1.49 -6.68 7.04
C SER A 290 2.51 -6.82 5.91
N GLN A 291 3.79 -6.62 6.23
CA GLN A 291 4.83 -6.63 5.20
C GLN A 291 5.13 -8.06 4.75
N ARG A 292 5.01 -8.32 3.46
CA ARG A 292 5.39 -9.60 2.83
C ARG A 292 6.30 -9.36 1.65
N TRP A 293 7.12 -10.35 1.35
CA TRP A 293 8.04 -10.36 0.22
C TRP A 293 8.00 -11.73 -0.46
N PRO A 294 7.90 -11.83 -1.80
CA PRO A 294 7.53 -10.77 -2.76
C PRO A 294 6.10 -10.24 -2.54
N ILE A 295 5.70 -9.17 -3.25
CA ILE A 295 4.39 -8.53 -3.06
C ILE A 295 3.21 -9.32 -3.66
N ASN A 296 3.48 -10.42 -4.37
CA ASN A 296 2.45 -11.27 -4.98
C ASN A 296 1.41 -11.76 -3.98
N SER A 297 1.80 -11.99 -2.73
CA SER A 297 0.92 -12.49 -1.67
C SER A 297 0.11 -11.40 -0.99
N TRP A 298 0.28 -10.13 -1.37
CA TRP A 298 -0.49 -9.04 -0.78
C TRP A 298 -1.96 -9.17 -1.18
N ASN A 299 -2.82 -8.57 -0.37
CA ASN A 299 -4.23 -8.38 -0.69
C ASN A 299 -4.60 -6.92 -0.44
N LYS A 300 -4.14 -6.05 -1.35
CA LYS A 300 -4.34 -4.61 -1.26
C LYS A 300 -5.46 -4.19 -2.19
N THR A 301 -6.60 -3.84 -1.63
CA THR A 301 -7.75 -3.31 -2.38
C THR A 301 -7.44 -1.93 -2.98
N MET A 302 -8.16 -1.60 -4.06
CA MET A 302 -8.00 -0.35 -4.80
C MET A 302 -8.24 0.85 -3.89
N SER A 303 -7.19 1.64 -3.67
CA SER A 303 -7.17 2.79 -2.76
C SER A 303 -6.18 3.84 -3.26
N PHE A 304 -6.31 5.08 -2.79
CA PHE A 304 -5.40 6.15 -3.20
C PHE A 304 -3.96 5.82 -2.79
N TYR A 305 -3.01 6.14 -3.66
CA TYR A 305 -1.60 5.79 -3.51
C TYR A 305 -0.78 6.97 -2.95
N LEU A 306 -0.89 7.16 -1.64
CA LEU A 306 -0.24 8.22 -0.86
C LEU A 306 0.20 7.67 0.50
N SER A 307 1.26 8.26 1.07
CA SER A 307 1.82 7.80 2.33
C SER A 307 0.84 8.01 3.48
N GLY A 308 0.69 7.00 4.32
CA GLY A 308 -0.21 6.98 5.47
C GLY A 308 0.43 6.34 6.69
N ASP A 309 0.03 6.80 7.87
CA ASP A 309 0.33 6.11 9.12
C ASP A 309 -0.56 4.86 9.28
N MET A 310 0.08 3.70 9.28
CA MET A 310 -0.60 2.40 9.32
C MET A 310 -1.05 1.97 10.72
N PHE A 311 -0.66 2.69 11.80
CA PHE A 311 -1.30 2.52 13.11
C PHE A 311 -2.68 3.16 13.13
N SER A 312 -2.84 4.29 12.45
CA SER A 312 -4.14 4.94 12.30
C SER A 312 -5.08 4.15 11.38
N ASP A 313 -4.53 3.52 10.33
CA ASP A 313 -5.28 2.71 9.37
C ASP A 313 -4.38 1.66 8.70
N GLU A 314 -4.48 0.41 9.13
CA GLU A 314 -3.68 -0.72 8.63
C GLU A 314 -3.87 -1.00 7.12
N GLN A 315 -4.93 -0.46 6.51
CA GLN A 315 -5.23 -0.64 5.10
C GLN A 315 -4.57 0.41 4.21
N GLN A 316 -3.92 1.44 4.77
CA GLN A 316 -3.22 2.46 3.97
C GLN A 316 -1.87 1.95 3.47
N TYR A 317 -1.35 2.61 2.43
CA TYR A 317 0.06 2.47 2.07
C TYR A 317 0.89 3.21 3.12
N GLY A 318 2.01 2.64 3.54
CA GLY A 318 2.77 3.13 4.69
C GLY A 318 3.52 4.44 4.49
N SER A 319 4.30 4.79 5.50
CA SER A 319 4.99 6.08 5.63
C SER A 319 6.00 6.33 4.51
N LEU A 320 6.63 5.27 4.00
CA LEU A 320 7.54 5.32 2.85
C LEU A 320 6.96 4.56 1.66
N LEU A 321 6.89 5.21 0.50
CA LEU A 321 6.48 4.58 -0.75
C LEU A 321 7.09 5.24 -1.98
N GLU A 322 7.13 4.49 -3.08
CA GLU A 322 7.29 5.05 -4.42
C GLU A 322 6.28 4.46 -5.37
N ARG A 323 6.01 5.18 -6.46
CA ARG A 323 5.13 4.71 -7.54
C ARG A 323 5.86 3.74 -8.46
N TYR A 324 6.52 2.75 -7.88
CA TYR A 324 7.45 1.85 -8.55
C TYR A 324 7.16 0.39 -8.22
N TRP A 325 7.01 -0.43 -9.25
CA TRP A 325 6.88 -1.87 -9.13
C TRP A 325 7.87 -2.55 -10.06
N LEU A 326 8.56 -3.57 -9.56
CA LEU A 326 9.62 -4.29 -10.26
C LEU A 326 9.29 -5.78 -10.31
N SER A 327 9.55 -6.41 -11.45
CA SER A 327 9.29 -7.82 -11.69
C SER A 327 10.58 -8.60 -11.93
N SER A 328 10.63 -9.81 -11.39
CA SER A 328 11.66 -10.84 -11.67
C SER A 328 11.82 -11.16 -13.16
N ALA A 329 10.79 -10.90 -13.98
CA ALA A 329 10.86 -11.04 -15.44
C ALA A 329 11.62 -9.91 -16.15
N GLY A 330 12.25 -8.99 -15.42
CA GLY A 330 12.90 -7.81 -15.99
C GLY A 330 11.90 -6.76 -16.47
N ALA A 331 10.69 -6.71 -15.88
CA ALA A 331 9.69 -5.69 -16.17
C ALA A 331 9.58 -4.70 -15.00
N ALA A 332 9.30 -3.43 -15.29
CA ALA A 332 9.07 -2.39 -14.29
C ALA A 332 7.86 -1.53 -14.67
N LEU A 333 7.12 -1.07 -13.66
CA LEU A 333 6.04 -0.09 -13.77
C LEU A 333 6.42 1.15 -12.97
N TRP A 334 6.19 2.33 -13.53
CA TRP A 334 6.42 3.62 -12.88
C TRP A 334 5.19 4.52 -13.02
N GLY A 335 4.49 4.82 -11.94
CA GLY A 335 3.37 5.74 -11.93
C GLY A 335 3.83 7.20 -11.91
N ASP A 336 3.31 8.02 -12.81
CA ASP A 336 3.68 9.44 -12.89
C ASP A 336 3.17 10.21 -11.66
N ALA A 337 3.94 11.21 -11.21
CA ALA A 337 3.60 12.02 -10.05
C ALA A 337 2.37 12.90 -10.27
N THR A 338 2.02 13.27 -11.51
CA THR A 338 0.85 14.11 -11.81
C THR A 338 -0.47 13.35 -11.80
N SER A 339 -0.43 12.01 -11.87
CA SER A 339 -1.66 11.22 -11.82
C SER A 339 -2.25 11.20 -10.40
N PRO A 340 -3.57 11.41 -10.25
CA PRO A 340 -4.29 11.16 -9.01
C PRO A 340 -4.44 9.64 -8.83
N LEU A 341 -3.32 9.00 -8.49
CA LEU A 341 -3.16 7.57 -8.58
C LEU A 341 -3.86 6.86 -7.41
N HIS A 342 -4.65 5.86 -7.77
CA HIS A 342 -5.06 4.76 -6.93
C HIS A 342 -4.37 3.49 -7.43
N ALA A 343 -4.07 2.56 -6.53
CA ALA A 343 -3.56 1.26 -6.90
C ALA A 343 -4.18 0.13 -6.06
N SER A 344 -4.21 -1.06 -6.64
CA SER A 344 -4.46 -2.33 -5.95
C SER A 344 -3.38 -3.33 -6.29
N ILE A 345 -3.09 -4.24 -5.35
CA ILE A 345 -2.17 -5.37 -5.54
C ILE A 345 -2.93 -6.61 -5.10
N ASN A 346 -3.34 -7.42 -6.08
CA ASN A 346 -4.16 -8.63 -5.88
C ASN A 346 -5.41 -8.37 -5.02
N GLY A 347 -5.98 -7.15 -5.10
CA GLY A 347 -7.03 -6.69 -4.21
C GLY A 347 -8.37 -7.40 -4.34
N ASN A 348 -8.58 -8.15 -5.44
CA ASN A 348 -9.76 -8.97 -5.67
C ASN A 348 -9.42 -10.47 -5.74
N GLY A 349 -8.21 -10.88 -5.32
CA GLY A 349 -7.70 -12.23 -5.55
C GLY A 349 -7.46 -12.55 -7.03
N ASP A 350 -7.27 -11.51 -7.86
CA ASP A 350 -7.15 -11.62 -9.32
C ASP A 350 -5.71 -11.75 -9.82
N GLY A 351 -4.72 -11.72 -8.91
CA GLY A 351 -3.31 -11.81 -9.24
C GLY A 351 -2.81 -10.64 -10.09
N ARG A 352 -3.36 -9.43 -9.91
CA ARG A 352 -3.00 -8.25 -10.72
C ARG A 352 -2.53 -7.05 -9.90
N ILE A 353 -1.65 -6.24 -10.50
CA ILE A 353 -1.40 -4.86 -10.07
C ILE A 353 -2.27 -3.98 -10.94
N CYS A 354 -3.16 -3.18 -10.36
CA CYS A 354 -3.99 -2.26 -11.14
C CYS A 354 -3.71 -0.82 -10.72
N LEU A 355 -3.61 0.07 -11.71
CA LEU A 355 -3.40 1.50 -11.57
C LEU A 355 -4.63 2.23 -12.08
N LYS A 356 -5.18 3.15 -11.28
CA LYS A 356 -6.37 3.92 -11.64
C LYS A 356 -6.13 5.41 -11.43
N GLY A 357 -6.45 6.23 -12.44
CA GLY A 357 -6.48 7.68 -12.32
C GLY A 357 -7.84 8.15 -11.80
N SER A 358 -7.92 8.61 -10.55
CA SER A 358 -9.17 9.06 -9.94
C SER A 358 -8.94 10.12 -8.86
N TYR A 359 -9.78 11.16 -8.87
CA TYR A 359 -9.87 12.13 -7.78
C TYR A 359 -10.90 11.73 -6.69
N ARG A 360 -11.67 10.66 -6.90
CA ARG A 360 -12.76 10.26 -6.00
C ARG A 360 -12.19 9.59 -4.75
N ASN A 361 -12.74 9.94 -3.59
CA ASN A 361 -12.35 9.37 -2.30
C ASN A 361 -10.84 9.48 -2.00
N ALA A 362 -10.20 10.56 -2.45
CA ALA A 362 -8.78 10.80 -2.27
C ALA A 362 -8.51 12.27 -1.95
N PRO A 363 -7.42 12.59 -1.23
CA PRO A 363 -7.08 13.95 -0.85
C PRO A 363 -6.34 14.72 -1.97
N TYR A 364 -6.46 14.29 -3.23
CA TYR A 364 -5.98 15.08 -4.37
C TYR A 364 -6.85 16.34 -4.49
N PRO A 365 -6.28 17.50 -4.84
CA PRO A 365 -7.07 18.71 -5.03
C PRO A 365 -8.13 18.46 -6.10
N TYR A 366 -9.39 18.43 -5.67
CA TYR A 366 -10.53 18.25 -6.55
C TYR A 366 -10.81 19.59 -7.25
N PRO A 367 -10.90 19.65 -8.58
CA PRO A 367 -11.35 20.86 -9.25
C PRO A 367 -12.75 21.26 -8.77
N ALA A 368 -12.97 22.55 -8.51
CA ALA A 368 -14.30 23.05 -8.21
C ALA A 368 -15.29 22.67 -9.34
N ALA A 369 -16.51 22.29 -8.96
CA ALA A 369 -17.56 21.95 -9.91
C ALA A 369 -17.77 23.09 -10.93
N GLY A 370 -17.72 22.78 -12.22
CA GLY A 370 -17.85 23.75 -13.32
C GLY A 370 -16.52 24.30 -13.89
N ALA A 371 -15.36 23.91 -13.34
CA ALA A 371 -14.04 24.31 -13.88
C ALA A 371 -13.70 23.66 -15.25
N TRP A 372 -14.45 22.62 -15.63
CA TRP A 372 -14.27 21.85 -16.86
C TRP A 372 -14.70 22.61 -18.11
N ASP A 373 -15.79 23.36 -18.02
CA ASP A 373 -16.32 24.19 -19.11
C ASP A 373 -15.53 25.50 -19.30
N ALA A 374 -14.69 25.86 -18.32
CA ALA A 374 -13.87 27.08 -18.29
C ALA A 374 -12.38 26.84 -18.58
N GLY A 375 -11.98 25.62 -18.96
CA GLY A 375 -10.61 25.31 -19.40
C GLY A 375 -9.53 25.35 -18.30
N GLY A 376 -9.88 25.09 -17.03
CA GLY A 376 -9.00 25.36 -15.89
C GLY A 376 -8.30 24.18 -15.20
N VAL A 377 -8.85 22.95 -15.24
CA VAL A 377 -8.27 21.76 -14.56
C VAL A 377 -8.50 20.51 -15.43
N PRO A 378 -7.56 19.55 -15.51
CA PRO A 378 -7.66 18.42 -16.43
C PRO A 378 -8.37 17.17 -15.84
N PRO A 379 -9.18 16.48 -16.65
CA PRO A 379 -10.03 15.36 -16.26
C PRO A 379 -9.22 14.20 -15.65
N PRO A 380 -9.85 13.21 -14.98
CA PRO A 380 -9.13 12.07 -14.43
C PRO A 380 -8.14 11.51 -15.44
N SER A 381 -6.87 11.40 -15.07
CA SER A 381 -5.82 10.96 -15.99
C SER A 381 -4.93 9.93 -15.35
N LEU A 382 -4.50 8.96 -16.16
CA LEU A 382 -3.57 7.93 -15.72
C LEU A 382 -2.33 7.99 -16.62
N ARG A 383 -1.19 8.28 -16.02
CA ARG A 383 0.12 8.35 -16.67
C ARG A 383 1.05 7.41 -15.94
N TYR A 384 1.71 6.54 -16.68
CA TYR A 384 2.71 5.62 -16.16
C TYR A 384 3.68 5.23 -17.28
N ALA A 385 4.85 4.72 -16.89
CA ALA A 385 5.78 4.10 -17.80
C ALA A 385 5.89 2.60 -17.50
N THR A 386 6.12 1.81 -18.54
CA THR A 386 6.58 0.43 -18.40
C THR A 386 7.98 0.31 -18.98
N CYS A 387 8.86 -0.45 -18.33
CA CYS A 387 10.19 -0.75 -18.85
C CYS A 387 10.39 -2.26 -18.90
N SER A 388 11.10 -2.76 -19.91
CA SER A 388 11.50 -4.16 -20.02
C SER A 388 12.99 -4.30 -20.34
N GLY A 389 13.66 -5.18 -19.61
CA GLY A 389 15.07 -5.49 -19.74
C GLY A 389 15.35 -6.99 -19.67
N PRO A 390 16.62 -7.39 -19.77
CA PRO A 390 17.02 -8.79 -19.82
C PRO A 390 16.92 -9.53 -18.48
N ASP A 391 16.94 -8.80 -17.37
CA ASP A 391 16.84 -9.32 -16.00
C ASP A 391 16.41 -8.23 -15.02
N ILE A 392 16.04 -8.64 -13.80
CA ILE A 392 15.57 -7.74 -12.74
C ILE A 392 16.63 -6.73 -12.28
N VAL A 393 17.90 -7.11 -12.22
CA VAL A 393 18.98 -6.25 -11.69
C VAL A 393 19.30 -5.12 -12.68
N SER A 394 19.49 -5.46 -13.96
CA SER A 394 19.75 -4.46 -15.00
C SER A 394 18.56 -3.52 -15.21
N THR A 395 17.33 -4.05 -15.16
CA THR A 395 16.10 -3.25 -15.23
C THR A 395 16.00 -2.29 -14.05
N HIS A 396 16.28 -2.76 -12.83
CA HIS A 396 16.28 -1.91 -11.64
C HIS A 396 17.35 -0.82 -11.72
N ALA A 397 18.58 -1.15 -12.11
CA ALA A 397 19.66 -0.18 -12.26
C ALA A 397 19.30 0.93 -13.26
N HIS A 398 18.61 0.60 -14.35
CA HIS A 398 18.13 1.60 -15.30
C HIS A 398 17.06 2.51 -14.69
N VAL A 399 16.06 1.95 -14.00
CA VAL A 399 15.03 2.76 -13.32
C VAL A 399 15.66 3.65 -12.24
N VAL A 400 16.68 3.17 -11.53
CA VAL A 400 17.46 3.97 -10.58
C VAL A 400 18.09 5.17 -11.29
N SER A 401 18.77 4.95 -12.42
CA SER A 401 19.41 6.04 -13.16
C SER A 401 18.44 7.06 -13.76
N GLU A 402 17.28 6.62 -14.23
CA GLU A 402 16.36 7.48 -15.00
C GLU A 402 15.23 8.10 -14.15
N ARG A 403 14.86 7.48 -13.01
CA ARG A 403 13.65 7.84 -12.26
C ARG A 403 13.90 8.06 -10.76
N LEU A 404 14.44 7.07 -10.05
CA LEU A 404 14.60 7.17 -8.59
C LEU A 404 15.74 8.11 -8.18
N GLY A 405 16.84 8.10 -8.94
CA GLY A 405 18.07 8.79 -8.58
C GLY A 405 18.89 8.02 -7.55
N ARG A 406 19.89 8.70 -6.99
CA ARG A 406 20.83 8.15 -6.02
C ARG A 406 21.09 9.15 -4.89
N PRO A 407 21.52 8.69 -3.70
CA PRO A 407 21.91 9.58 -2.62
C PRO A 407 23.03 10.53 -3.03
N THR A 408 23.00 11.74 -2.47
CA THR A 408 24.03 12.76 -2.73
C THR A 408 25.26 12.60 -1.87
N ASP A 409 25.12 11.99 -0.69
CA ASP A 409 26.20 11.71 0.26
C ASP A 409 25.80 10.54 1.18
N VAL A 410 26.76 10.07 1.97
CA VAL A 410 26.52 9.12 3.07
C VAL A 410 26.07 9.93 4.30
N PRO A 411 25.02 9.51 5.04
CA PRO A 411 24.67 10.12 6.32
C PRO A 411 25.79 9.92 7.35
N ASP A 412 25.62 10.43 8.56
CA ASP A 412 26.66 10.38 9.57
C ASP A 412 27.07 8.92 9.90
N GLU A 413 28.28 8.53 9.50
CA GLU A 413 28.79 7.17 9.73
C GLU A 413 28.82 6.79 11.21
N ARG A 414 28.82 7.75 12.14
CA ARG A 414 28.77 7.47 13.58
C ARG A 414 27.45 6.83 13.99
N MET A 415 26.35 7.08 13.26
CA MET A 415 25.08 6.37 13.47
C MET A 415 25.10 4.95 12.90
N ILE A 416 25.87 4.73 11.82
CA ILE A 416 26.10 3.39 11.25
C ILE A 416 26.97 2.55 12.18
N ARG A 417 27.96 3.16 12.83
CA ARG A 417 28.98 2.42 13.57
C ARG A 417 28.61 2.14 15.02
N ARG A 418 27.77 2.99 15.62
CA ARG A 418 27.49 2.97 17.05
C ARG A 418 25.98 3.03 17.31
N PRO A 419 25.47 2.33 18.33
CA PRO A 419 24.04 2.31 18.58
C PRO A 419 23.45 3.67 18.92
N VAL A 420 22.20 3.86 18.49
CA VAL A 420 21.29 4.91 18.96
C VAL A 420 20.50 4.37 20.16
N TRP A 421 20.33 5.17 21.20
CA TRP A 421 19.53 4.83 22.37
C TRP A 421 18.38 5.82 22.49
N SER A 422 17.15 5.38 22.26
CA SER A 422 15.94 6.18 22.43
C SER A 422 15.33 5.98 23.81
N THR A 423 14.78 7.05 24.39
CA THR A 423 14.03 6.94 25.65
C THR A 423 12.61 6.38 25.51
N TRP A 424 12.12 6.16 24.28
CA TRP A 424 10.71 5.86 24.01
C TRP A 424 10.16 4.58 24.65
N ALA A 425 10.49 3.38 24.17
CA ALA A 425 9.86 2.14 24.61
C ALA A 425 10.02 1.89 26.12
N ARG A 426 11.14 2.34 26.71
CA ARG A 426 11.40 2.18 28.15
C ARG A 426 10.66 3.16 29.03
N TYR A 427 10.59 4.44 28.67
CA TYR A 427 10.05 5.49 29.54
C TYR A 427 8.73 6.08 29.05
N LYS A 428 8.37 5.83 27.80
CA LYS A 428 7.31 6.51 27.05
C LYS A 428 7.44 8.03 27.25
N VAL A 429 6.37 8.70 27.66
CA VAL A 429 6.37 10.15 27.96
C VAL A 429 6.91 10.51 29.36
N GLY A 430 7.26 9.51 30.18
CA GLY A 430 7.63 9.63 31.60
C GLY A 430 9.05 10.15 31.87
N ILE A 431 9.72 10.73 30.88
CA ILE A 431 11.12 11.18 30.98
C ILE A 431 11.27 12.52 31.73
N ASN A 432 12.38 12.68 32.45
CA ASN A 432 12.82 13.93 33.06
C ASN A 432 14.37 14.01 33.06
N GLN A 433 14.93 15.12 33.52
CA GLN A 433 16.39 15.31 33.50
C GLN A 433 17.16 14.21 34.25
N SER A 434 16.63 13.77 35.39
CA SER A 434 17.29 12.73 36.19
C SER A 434 17.22 11.37 35.51
N SER A 435 16.08 11.03 34.88
CA SER A 435 15.92 9.75 34.18
C SER A 435 16.82 9.68 32.95
N VAL A 436 16.97 10.78 32.19
CA VAL A 436 17.86 10.83 31.00
C VAL A 436 19.32 10.67 31.40
N LEU A 437 19.79 11.39 32.42
CA LEU A 437 21.17 11.25 32.93
C LEU A 437 21.41 9.87 33.55
N GLY A 438 20.43 9.34 34.27
CA GLY A 438 20.47 7.98 34.81
C GLY A 438 20.63 6.95 33.70
N TYR A 439 19.84 7.06 32.63
CA TYR A 439 19.92 6.16 31.50
C TYR A 439 21.28 6.21 30.81
N ALA A 440 21.84 7.41 30.58
CA ALA A 440 23.18 7.58 30.04
C ALA A 440 24.26 6.89 30.88
N ARG A 441 24.19 7.00 32.21
CA ARG A 441 25.12 6.32 33.13
C ARG A 441 24.97 4.81 33.09
N GLU A 442 23.74 4.30 32.99
CA GLU A 442 23.48 2.85 32.83
C GLU A 442 24.05 2.31 31.52
N ILE A 443 23.89 3.03 30.41
CA ILE A 443 24.47 2.69 29.11
C ILE A 443 26.00 2.55 29.23
N LEU A 444 26.66 3.52 29.85
CA LEU A 444 28.11 3.48 30.09
C LEU A 444 28.52 2.36 31.04
N ALA A 445 27.78 2.13 32.13
CA ALA A 445 28.05 1.06 33.09
C ALA A 445 27.95 -0.35 32.45
N ASN A 446 27.18 -0.47 31.36
CA ASN A 446 27.06 -1.70 30.57
C ASN A 446 27.98 -1.73 29.34
N ASN A 447 28.99 -0.85 29.27
CA ASN A 447 30.03 -0.78 28.23
C ASN A 447 29.53 -0.45 26.81
N PHE A 448 28.50 0.37 26.68
CA PHE A 448 28.02 0.90 25.38
C PHE A 448 28.43 2.37 25.17
N GLY A 449 29.73 2.63 25.07
CA GLY A 449 30.28 3.98 24.94
C GLY A 449 30.13 4.61 23.54
N ASN A 450 30.28 5.95 23.47
CA ASN A 450 30.29 6.76 22.23
C ASN A 450 29.04 6.61 21.34
N SER A 451 27.90 6.39 21.98
CA SER A 451 26.59 6.23 21.34
C SER A 451 25.88 7.56 21.07
N GLN A 452 24.77 7.50 20.33
CA GLN A 452 23.79 8.58 20.29
C GLN A 452 22.70 8.33 21.33
N LEU A 453 22.31 9.36 22.09
CA LEU A 453 21.17 9.33 23.00
C LEU A 453 20.08 10.24 22.46
N GLU A 454 18.94 9.64 22.13
CA GLU A 454 17.76 10.30 21.64
C GLU A 454 16.76 10.51 22.77
N ILE A 455 16.45 11.77 23.06
CA ILE A 455 15.41 12.17 23.99
C ILE A 455 14.10 12.22 23.21
N ASP A 456 13.29 11.19 23.39
CA ASP A 456 12.03 11.00 22.71
C ASP A 456 10.87 11.75 23.42
N ASP A 457 9.64 11.45 23.05
CA ASP A 457 8.40 12.11 23.48
C ASP A 457 8.30 12.43 25.00
N GLY A 458 7.62 13.54 25.29
CA GLY A 458 7.30 13.99 26.63
C GLY A 458 8.26 15.03 27.20
N TYR A 459 9.25 15.51 26.45
CA TYR A 459 10.18 16.54 26.95
C TYR A 459 9.63 17.97 26.88
N GLU A 460 8.60 18.24 26.09
CA GLU A 460 7.99 19.57 25.89
C GLU A 460 6.89 19.87 26.92
N THR A 461 6.67 21.15 27.24
CA THR A 461 5.49 21.58 28.02
C THR A 461 4.21 21.55 27.18
N HIS A 462 4.26 22.13 25.98
CA HIS A 462 3.19 22.06 25.00
C HIS A 462 3.78 21.58 23.68
N TYR A 463 3.18 20.56 23.09
CA TYR A 463 3.67 20.00 21.84
C TYR A 463 3.66 21.03 20.70
N GLY A 464 4.82 21.21 20.08
CA GLY A 464 5.04 22.17 19.00
C GLY A 464 5.78 23.44 19.44
N ASP A 465 6.11 23.58 20.72
CA ASP A 465 7.05 24.60 21.19
C ASP A 465 8.50 24.18 20.93
N PHE A 466 8.76 22.87 20.93
CA PHE A 466 10.06 22.21 20.76
C PHE A 466 11.08 22.55 21.87
N THR A 467 10.67 23.23 22.93
CA THR A 467 11.50 23.59 24.08
C THR A 467 11.26 22.67 25.26
N PHE A 468 12.31 22.37 26.01
CA PHE A 468 12.23 21.54 27.21
C PHE A 468 11.31 22.14 28.27
N ASP A 469 10.47 21.30 28.86
CA ASP A 469 9.66 21.62 30.02
C ASP A 469 10.57 21.94 31.22
N PRO A 470 10.51 23.15 31.80
CA PRO A 470 11.43 23.57 32.87
C PRO A 470 11.13 22.90 34.22
N VAL A 471 9.95 22.28 34.40
CA VAL A 471 9.62 21.47 35.58
C VAL A 471 10.26 20.09 35.47
N LYS A 472 10.16 19.44 34.30
CA LYS A 472 10.78 18.12 34.06
C LYS A 472 12.29 18.22 33.85
N PHE A 473 12.75 19.32 33.25
CA PHE A 473 14.14 19.56 32.86
C PHE A 473 14.62 20.94 33.33
N PRO A 474 14.85 21.13 34.63
CA PRO A 474 15.20 22.43 35.21
C PRO A 474 16.52 23.02 34.70
N ASP A 475 17.45 22.21 34.22
CA ASP A 475 18.67 22.64 33.52
C ASP A 475 18.95 21.73 32.31
N ALA A 476 18.07 21.77 31.31
CA ALA A 476 18.22 20.99 30.07
C ALA A 476 19.57 21.24 29.37
N ALA A 477 20.07 22.48 29.36
CA ALA A 477 21.36 22.79 28.73
C ALA A 477 22.53 22.19 29.52
N GLY A 478 22.48 22.21 30.86
CA GLY A 478 23.44 21.52 31.72
C GLY A 478 23.41 20.01 31.54
N MET A 479 22.21 19.43 31.46
CA MET A 479 22.01 18.01 31.15
C MET A 479 22.70 17.63 29.83
N VAL A 480 22.45 18.36 28.75
CA VAL A 480 23.07 18.06 27.45
C VAL A 480 24.59 18.24 27.48
N ARG A 481 25.11 19.25 28.19
CA ARG A 481 26.56 19.39 28.40
C ARG A 481 27.16 18.17 29.12
N GLU A 482 26.49 17.66 30.16
CA GLU A 482 26.91 16.47 30.89
C GLU A 482 26.89 15.22 29.99
N LEU A 483 25.82 15.03 29.21
CA LEU A 483 25.71 13.94 28.22
C LEU A 483 26.83 13.99 27.18
N LYS A 484 27.17 15.18 26.67
CA LYS A 484 28.28 15.35 25.73
C LYS A 484 29.64 15.08 26.38
N ALA A 485 29.83 15.47 27.64
CA ALA A 485 31.04 15.14 28.40
C ALA A 485 31.18 13.62 28.63
N MET A 486 30.08 12.89 28.67
CA MET A 486 30.02 11.41 28.68
C MET A 486 30.28 10.78 27.30
N GLY A 487 30.42 11.58 26.24
CA GLY A 487 30.68 11.11 24.87
C GLY A 487 29.42 10.82 24.04
N PHE A 488 28.23 11.24 24.49
CA PHE A 488 27.01 11.08 23.71
C PHE A 488 26.83 12.19 22.68
N ARG A 489 26.34 11.80 21.51
CA ARG A 489 25.61 12.73 20.61
C ARG A 489 24.16 12.76 21.07
N VAL A 490 23.53 13.92 21.14
CA VAL A 490 22.18 14.07 21.71
C VAL A 490 21.21 14.55 20.64
N THR A 491 20.14 13.80 20.41
CA THR A 491 19.05 14.17 19.49
C THR A 491 17.73 14.30 20.23
N THR A 492 16.77 15.03 19.67
CA THR A 492 15.40 15.12 20.20
C THR A 492 14.36 14.75 19.15
N TRP A 493 13.27 14.14 19.59
CA TRP A 493 12.11 13.86 18.75
C TRP A 493 11.33 15.14 18.41
N VAL A 494 10.84 15.25 17.18
CA VAL A 494 10.03 16.39 16.68
C VAL A 494 8.98 15.92 15.66
N THR A 495 7.93 16.72 15.50
CA THR A 495 6.84 16.48 14.53
C THR A 495 6.54 17.77 13.76
N PRO A 496 5.72 17.72 12.69
CA PRO A 496 5.24 18.92 12.01
C PRO A 496 3.96 19.48 12.64
N PHE A 497 3.56 19.02 13.83
CA PHE A 497 2.32 19.41 14.50
C PHE A 497 2.56 20.43 15.60
N ILE A 498 1.65 21.38 15.72
CA ILE A 498 1.62 22.38 16.78
C ILE A 498 0.26 22.32 17.46
N ASN A 499 0.21 21.97 18.75
CA ASN A 499 -1.05 21.83 19.49
C ASN A 499 -1.71 23.18 19.77
N THR A 500 -3.03 23.21 19.88
CA THR A 500 -3.80 24.46 20.05
C THR A 500 -3.52 25.22 21.35
N ASP A 501 -2.98 24.54 22.36
CA ASP A 501 -2.59 25.11 23.65
C ASP A 501 -1.16 25.69 23.66
N SER A 502 -0.35 25.37 22.64
CA SER A 502 0.99 25.94 22.47
C SER A 502 0.92 27.43 22.08
N PRO A 503 1.74 28.31 22.68
CA PRO A 503 1.92 29.69 22.20
C PRO A 503 2.35 29.77 20.73
N SER A 504 3.10 28.77 20.25
CA SER A 504 3.53 28.65 18.85
C SER A 504 2.35 28.47 17.90
N PHE A 505 1.22 27.91 18.36
CA PHE A 505 0.01 27.82 17.55
C PHE A 505 -0.54 29.20 17.22
N LYS A 506 -0.65 30.08 18.21
CA LYS A 506 -1.11 31.45 17.98
C LYS A 506 -0.22 32.17 16.98
N GLU A 507 1.10 32.07 17.14
CA GLU A 507 2.07 32.67 16.22
C GLU A 507 1.89 32.15 14.78
N GLY A 508 1.83 30.82 14.63
CA GLY A 508 1.67 30.18 13.32
C GLY A 508 0.33 30.50 12.65
N ALA A 509 -0.75 30.59 13.44
CA ALA A 509 -2.07 30.97 12.96
C ALA A 509 -2.11 32.43 12.48
N ASP A 510 -1.60 33.37 13.29
CA ASP A 510 -1.56 34.80 12.97
C ASP A 510 -0.74 35.08 11.70
N ARG A 511 0.32 34.29 11.46
CA ARG A 511 1.18 34.41 10.27
C ARG A 511 0.75 33.57 9.07
N GLY A 512 -0.29 32.74 9.21
CA GLY A 512 -0.78 31.86 8.15
C GLY A 512 0.23 30.78 7.74
N TYR A 513 0.93 30.19 8.72
CA TYR A 513 1.96 29.16 8.51
C TYR A 513 1.43 27.72 8.55
N PHE A 514 0.16 27.53 8.89
CA PHE A 514 -0.46 26.21 8.88
C PHE A 514 -1.22 25.92 7.61
N ILE A 515 -1.34 24.62 7.32
CA ILE A 515 -2.29 24.13 6.32
C ILE A 515 -3.69 24.56 6.73
N LYS A 516 -4.48 25.02 5.75
CA LYS A 516 -5.80 25.61 5.99
C LYS A 516 -6.91 24.63 5.66
N ALA A 517 -8.03 24.75 6.35
CA ALA A 517 -9.28 24.13 5.92
C ALA A 517 -9.88 24.90 4.74
N GLU A 518 -10.44 24.18 3.75
CA GLU A 518 -11.02 24.76 2.53
C GLU A 518 -12.08 25.84 2.79
N LYS A 519 -13.04 25.59 3.70
CA LYS A 519 -14.25 26.43 3.82
C LYS A 519 -13.99 27.85 4.31
N ASN A 520 -13.06 28.02 5.26
CA ASN A 520 -12.90 29.28 6.00
C ASN A 520 -11.48 29.85 5.93
N HIS A 521 -10.54 29.15 5.26
CA HIS A 521 -9.11 29.52 5.19
C HIS A 521 -8.42 29.78 6.54
N VAL A 522 -9.00 29.25 7.62
CA VAL A 522 -8.41 29.18 8.97
C VAL A 522 -7.50 27.95 9.06
N PRO A 523 -6.58 27.88 10.06
CA PRO A 523 -5.81 26.67 10.31
C PRO A 523 -6.71 25.44 10.35
N GLY A 524 -6.39 24.44 9.53
CA GLY A 524 -7.10 23.18 9.50
C GLY A 524 -6.69 22.37 10.73
N LEU A 525 -7.60 22.24 11.68
CA LEU A 525 -7.36 21.44 12.87
C LEU A 525 -7.37 19.96 12.52
N LEU A 526 -6.42 19.23 13.09
CA LEU A 526 -6.27 17.79 12.96
C LEU A 526 -6.09 17.17 14.35
N ARG A 527 -6.52 15.91 14.48
CA ARG A 527 -6.18 15.08 15.63
C ARG A 527 -4.97 14.22 15.26
N TRP A 528 -3.99 14.19 16.15
CA TRP A 528 -2.84 13.29 16.10
C TRP A 528 -2.68 12.64 17.47
N TRP A 529 -1.71 11.74 17.64
CA TRP A 529 -1.65 10.86 18.82
C TRP A 529 -1.42 11.61 20.15
N ASN A 530 -0.82 12.81 20.13
CA ASN A 530 -0.62 13.65 21.33
C ASN A 530 -1.50 14.91 21.36
N GLY A 531 -2.64 14.93 20.65
CA GLY A 531 -3.67 15.96 20.86
C GLY A 531 -4.33 16.51 19.60
N ILE A 532 -4.79 17.75 19.69
CA ILE A 532 -5.43 18.50 18.61
C ILE A 532 -4.55 19.71 18.29
N GLY A 533 -4.21 19.86 17.02
CA GLY A 533 -3.31 20.91 16.56
C GLY A 533 -3.53 21.26 15.10
N ALA A 534 -2.56 21.96 14.53
CA ALA A 534 -2.44 22.17 13.09
C ALA A 534 -1.05 21.74 12.62
N THR A 535 -0.93 21.43 11.34
CA THR A 535 0.36 21.06 10.74
C THR A 535 0.96 22.21 9.94
N VAL A 536 2.28 22.35 10.02
CA VAL A 536 3.04 23.37 9.30
C VAL A 536 2.87 23.19 7.79
N ASP A 537 2.53 24.25 7.07
CA ASP A 537 2.40 24.21 5.62
C ASP A 537 3.78 24.12 4.95
N MET A 538 4.20 22.88 4.65
CA MET A 538 5.47 22.62 3.99
C MET A 538 5.55 23.23 2.59
N THR A 539 4.46 23.68 1.97
CA THR A 539 4.52 24.40 0.69
C THR A 539 4.88 25.88 0.86
N ASN A 540 4.66 26.43 2.06
CA ASN A 540 4.97 27.82 2.40
C ASN A 540 6.43 27.96 2.84
N ALA A 541 7.26 28.60 2.00
CA ALA A 541 8.68 28.79 2.31
C ALA A 541 8.93 29.58 3.61
N LEU A 542 8.03 30.51 3.97
CA LEU A 542 8.13 31.25 5.24
C LEU A 542 7.79 30.35 6.43
N ALA A 543 6.79 29.47 6.30
CA ALA A 543 6.43 28.50 7.34
C ALA A 543 7.57 27.49 7.57
N ARG A 544 8.17 26.95 6.50
CA ARG A 544 9.35 26.09 6.60
C ARG A 544 10.52 26.80 7.29
N SER A 545 10.77 28.06 6.93
CA SER A 545 11.86 28.85 7.54
C SER A 545 11.60 29.12 9.02
N TRP A 546 10.35 29.38 9.40
CA TRP A 546 9.93 29.54 10.79
C TRP A 546 10.09 28.24 11.60
N TYR A 547 9.63 27.12 11.05
CA TYR A 547 9.79 25.80 11.68
C TYR A 547 11.27 25.46 11.88
N VAL A 548 12.10 25.67 10.84
CA VAL A 548 13.55 25.47 10.95
C VAL A 548 14.17 26.41 11.98
N ALA A 549 13.76 27.68 12.03
CA ALA A 549 14.28 28.63 13.02
C ALA A 549 13.94 28.22 14.46
N LYS A 550 12.76 27.63 14.71
CA LYS A 550 12.41 27.07 16.02
C LYS A 550 13.33 25.92 16.39
N LEU A 551 13.51 24.95 15.50
CA LEU A 551 14.40 23.81 15.77
C LEU A 551 15.87 24.25 15.92
N GLU A 552 16.34 25.21 15.14
CA GLU A 552 17.67 25.81 15.30
C GLU A 552 17.83 26.53 16.65
N HIS A 553 16.77 27.19 17.13
CA HIS A 553 16.78 27.79 18.46
C HIS A 553 16.95 26.72 19.55
N VAL A 554 16.26 25.58 19.45
CA VAL A 554 16.40 24.45 20.36
C VAL A 554 17.82 23.88 20.29
N ARG A 555 18.32 23.68 19.07
CA ARG A 555 19.67 23.17 18.79
C ARG A 555 20.75 24.02 19.45
N THR A 556 20.67 25.33 19.26
CA THR A 556 21.65 26.29 19.79
C THR A 556 21.50 26.54 21.29
N THR A 557 20.27 26.57 21.81
CA THR A 557 20.01 26.85 23.24
C THR A 557 20.46 25.72 24.14
N TYR A 558 20.15 24.47 23.77
CA TYR A 558 20.46 23.31 24.61
C TYR A 558 21.70 22.55 24.14
N GLY A 559 22.19 22.81 22.93
CA GLY A 559 23.32 22.09 22.35
C GLY A 559 22.93 20.73 21.77
N ILE A 560 21.71 20.55 21.27
CA ILE A 560 21.28 19.33 20.56
C ILE A 560 22.10 19.17 19.27
N ASP A 561 22.36 17.95 18.81
CA ASP A 561 23.13 17.67 17.60
C ASP A 561 22.22 17.58 16.36
N SER A 562 21.08 16.89 16.46
CA SER A 562 20.11 16.69 15.37
C SER A 562 18.74 16.24 15.92
N PHE A 563 17.82 15.83 15.05
CA PHE A 563 16.45 15.47 15.40
C PHE A 563 16.00 14.15 14.77
N LYS A 564 15.05 13.50 15.45
CA LYS A 564 14.20 12.45 14.89
C LYS A 564 12.88 13.07 14.44
N PHE A 565 12.65 13.04 13.14
CA PHE A 565 11.46 13.60 12.49
C PHE A 565 10.40 12.51 12.32
N ASP A 566 9.39 12.60 13.17
CA ASP A 566 8.24 11.71 13.14
C ASP A 566 7.09 12.34 12.36
N ALA A 567 6.10 11.52 12.00
CA ALA A 567 5.02 11.87 11.08
C ALA A 567 5.49 12.27 9.65
N GLY A 568 4.70 13.11 8.98
CA GLY A 568 4.94 13.56 7.60
C GLY A 568 4.06 12.89 6.55
N GLU A 569 3.19 11.97 6.97
CA GLU A 569 2.23 11.28 6.11
C GLU A 569 1.04 12.17 5.73
N ILE A 570 0.36 11.79 4.64
CA ILE A 570 -0.73 12.58 4.06
C ILE A 570 -2.03 12.40 4.84
N ASN A 571 -2.22 11.28 5.52
CA ASN A 571 -3.44 10.99 6.27
C ASN A 571 -3.64 11.91 7.49
N TYR A 572 -2.60 12.60 7.96
CA TYR A 572 -2.75 13.65 8.97
C TYR A 572 -3.22 14.99 8.42
N LEU A 573 -3.15 15.19 7.09
CA LEU A 573 -3.61 16.45 6.51
C LEU A 573 -5.14 16.58 6.68
N PRO A 574 -5.65 17.78 7.02
CA PRO A 574 -7.08 18.01 7.14
C PRO A 574 -7.84 17.59 5.88
N PRO A 575 -9.04 17.00 6.01
CA PRO A 575 -9.87 16.70 4.84
C PRO A 575 -10.13 17.98 4.03
N ARG A 576 -9.89 17.92 2.70
CA ARG A 576 -9.99 19.08 1.80
C ARG A 576 -9.19 20.27 2.33
N PHE A 577 -7.88 20.11 2.31
CA PHE A 577 -6.94 21.12 2.74
C PHE A 577 -6.60 22.12 1.63
N VAL A 578 -6.17 23.31 2.04
CA VAL A 578 -5.62 24.34 1.16
C VAL A 578 -4.21 24.68 1.65
N THR A 579 -3.25 24.62 0.73
CA THR A 579 -1.85 25.01 0.96
C THR A 579 -1.53 26.34 0.31
N ARG A 580 -0.45 26.99 0.74
CA ARG A 580 0.03 28.28 0.22
C ARG A 580 0.42 28.18 -1.25
N ALA A 581 1.14 27.13 -1.63
CA ALA A 581 1.36 26.79 -3.02
C ALA A 581 0.56 25.52 -3.34
N PRO A 582 -0.24 25.51 -4.42
CA PRO A 582 -1.06 24.36 -4.77
C PRO A 582 -0.17 23.15 -5.11
N MET A 583 -0.56 21.98 -4.62
CA MET A 583 0.15 20.72 -4.88
C MET A 583 -0.66 19.88 -5.85
N VAL A 584 -0.10 19.57 -7.02
CA VAL A 584 -0.73 18.61 -7.96
C VAL A 584 -0.82 17.20 -7.38
N ASN A 585 0.05 16.88 -6.42
CA ASN A 585 0.10 15.62 -5.72
C ASN A 585 0.34 15.88 -4.23
N PRO A 586 -0.53 15.41 -3.32
CA PRO A 586 -0.35 15.58 -1.88
C PRO A 586 0.99 15.08 -1.35
N GLY A 587 1.60 14.05 -1.97
CA GLY A 587 2.93 13.55 -1.60
C GLY A 587 4.02 14.63 -1.60
N ILE A 588 3.84 15.73 -2.34
CA ILE A 588 4.73 16.90 -2.31
C ILE A 588 4.92 17.42 -0.88
N TYR A 589 3.90 17.31 -0.02
CA TYR A 589 4.02 17.63 1.39
C TYR A 589 5.10 16.80 2.08
N THR A 590 5.02 15.46 1.97
CA THR A 590 5.97 14.52 2.55
C THR A 590 7.39 14.74 2.04
N LYS A 591 7.54 14.99 0.73
CA LYS A 591 8.84 15.36 0.13
C LYS A 591 9.42 16.63 0.73
N LEU A 592 8.61 17.69 0.83
CA LEU A 592 9.06 18.98 1.38
C LEU A 592 9.36 18.88 2.87
N TYR A 593 8.65 18.02 3.62
CA TYR A 593 8.98 17.71 5.01
C TYR A 593 10.34 17.02 5.12
N ALA A 594 10.58 15.98 4.31
CA ALA A 594 11.86 15.28 4.24
C ALA A 594 13.02 16.21 3.87
N GLU A 595 12.85 17.06 2.86
CA GLU A 595 13.84 18.06 2.46
C GLU A 595 14.10 19.10 3.56
N THR A 596 13.07 19.44 4.36
CA THR A 596 13.21 20.34 5.51
C THR A 596 14.00 19.68 6.64
N ALA A 597 13.69 18.40 6.93
CA ALA A 597 14.39 17.60 7.92
C ALA A 597 15.88 17.43 7.57
N ALA A 598 16.20 17.13 6.31
CA ALA A 598 17.58 16.93 5.85
C ALA A 598 18.51 18.14 6.05
N ARG A 599 17.97 19.34 6.29
CA ARG A 599 18.76 20.54 6.63
C ARG A 599 19.50 20.43 7.96
N PHE A 600 19.10 19.51 8.84
CA PHE A 600 19.72 19.30 10.15
C PHE A 600 20.89 18.31 10.13
N GLY A 601 21.29 17.83 8.94
CA GLY A 601 22.53 17.09 8.74
C GLY A 601 22.35 15.57 8.71
N GLY A 602 23.47 14.85 8.60
CA GLY A 602 23.48 13.39 8.40
C GLY A 602 23.04 12.56 9.60
N GLN A 603 22.73 13.19 10.74
CA GLN A 603 22.20 12.52 11.94
C GLN A 603 20.66 12.51 12.00
N VAL A 604 20.00 12.92 10.92
CA VAL A 604 18.54 12.94 10.83
C VAL A 604 18.00 11.53 10.70
N GLU A 605 17.07 11.21 11.59
CA GLU A 605 16.16 10.07 11.46
C GLU A 605 14.81 10.58 10.93
N LEU A 606 14.23 9.92 9.94
CA LEU A 606 12.99 10.34 9.29
C LEU A 606 12.05 9.14 9.07
N ARG A 607 10.77 9.27 9.48
CA ARG A 607 9.78 8.19 9.31
C ARG A 607 9.16 8.12 7.91
N ALA A 608 8.75 9.26 7.35
CA ALA A 608 8.01 9.30 6.09
C ALA A 608 8.87 9.66 4.87
N GLY A 609 8.62 9.03 3.73
CA GLY A 609 9.43 9.17 2.52
C GLY A 609 8.64 9.13 1.22
N TRP A 610 8.90 10.12 0.35
CA TRP A 610 8.46 10.15 -1.05
C TRP A 610 9.41 11.03 -1.87
N GLN A 611 9.97 10.49 -2.96
CA GLN A 611 11.00 11.15 -3.78
C GLN A 611 12.20 11.70 -2.99
N GLY A 612 12.59 10.98 -1.94
CA GLY A 612 13.61 11.37 -0.97
C GLY A 612 14.98 10.70 -1.16
N GLN A 613 15.16 9.87 -2.19
CA GLN A 613 16.34 9.01 -2.41
C GLN A 613 17.67 9.78 -2.41
N ARG A 614 17.65 11.07 -2.79
CA ARG A 614 18.85 11.92 -2.84
C ARG A 614 19.35 12.35 -1.45
N LEU A 615 18.50 12.28 -0.43
CA LEU A 615 18.75 12.87 0.88
C LEU A 615 19.71 11.98 1.68
N PRO A 616 20.81 12.53 2.24
CA PRO A 616 21.76 11.77 3.07
C PRO A 616 21.25 11.67 4.51
N VAL A 617 20.10 11.01 4.71
CA VAL A 617 19.42 10.82 6.00
C VAL A 617 19.03 9.37 6.19
N PHE A 618 18.76 8.96 7.43
CA PHE A 618 18.24 7.63 7.72
C PHE A 618 16.72 7.62 7.64
N TYR A 619 16.18 6.72 6.81
CA TYR A 619 14.76 6.41 6.78
C TYR A 619 14.47 5.29 7.77
N ARG A 620 13.74 5.62 8.83
CA ARG A 620 13.30 4.67 9.83
C ARG A 620 12.06 3.94 9.35
N MET A 621 12.05 2.62 9.53
CA MET A 621 10.85 1.80 9.36
C MET A 621 9.78 2.24 10.35
N MET A 622 8.52 2.21 9.93
CA MET A 622 7.41 2.55 10.80
C MET A 622 7.40 1.62 12.04
N ASP A 623 6.91 2.14 13.17
CA ASP A 623 6.93 1.50 14.48
C ASP A 623 6.56 0.01 14.42
N LYS A 624 7.43 -0.81 15.02
CA LYS A 624 7.27 -2.25 15.09
C LYS A 624 6.71 -2.67 16.45
N ASP A 625 5.78 -3.62 16.44
CA ASP A 625 5.21 -4.19 17.65
C ASP A 625 6.10 -5.32 18.17
N SER A 626 6.06 -5.54 19.49
CA SER A 626 6.82 -6.59 20.19
C SER A 626 6.24 -8.00 19.98
N ASN A 627 6.16 -8.44 18.72
CA ASN A 627 5.68 -9.77 18.35
C ASN A 627 6.50 -10.40 17.22
N TRP A 628 6.31 -11.71 17.01
CA TRP A 628 7.02 -12.46 15.95
C TRP A 628 6.41 -12.27 14.55
N GLY A 629 5.13 -11.93 14.46
CA GLY A 629 4.32 -12.05 13.25
C GLY A 629 4.61 -11.04 12.15
N TYR A 630 3.89 -11.18 11.03
CA TYR A 630 4.00 -10.26 9.90
C TYR A 630 3.24 -8.94 10.10
N SER A 631 2.45 -8.79 11.18
CA SER A 631 1.72 -7.56 11.49
C SER A 631 2.61 -6.59 12.27
N LYS A 632 3.59 -6.00 11.58
CA LYS A 632 4.64 -5.12 12.16
C LYS A 632 5.54 -5.79 13.21
N GLY A 633 5.66 -7.12 13.21
CA GLY A 633 6.55 -7.85 14.11
C GLY A 633 7.92 -8.15 13.48
N LEU A 634 8.70 -9.02 14.14
CA LEU A 634 10.05 -9.41 13.73
C LEU A 634 10.12 -9.92 12.28
N LEU A 635 9.14 -10.72 11.84
CA LEU A 635 9.08 -11.25 10.47
C LEU A 635 8.97 -10.16 9.39
N THR A 636 8.72 -8.90 9.76
CA THR A 636 8.66 -7.79 8.81
C THR A 636 9.98 -7.07 8.58
N LEU A 637 10.99 -7.25 9.44
CA LEU A 637 12.24 -6.47 9.34
C LEU A 637 12.95 -6.67 8.01
N VAL A 638 13.24 -7.93 7.65
CA VAL A 638 13.91 -8.26 6.38
C VAL A 638 13.04 -7.84 5.19
N PRO A 639 11.75 -8.21 5.10
CA PRO A 639 10.89 -7.75 4.01
C PRO A 639 10.80 -6.22 3.85
N THR A 640 10.72 -5.46 4.95
CA THR A 640 10.69 -3.99 4.89
C THR A 640 12.02 -3.44 4.42
N ALA A 641 13.16 -3.96 4.89
CA ALA A 641 14.48 -3.53 4.45
C ALA A 641 14.70 -3.77 2.95
N LEU A 642 14.27 -4.94 2.45
CA LEU A 642 14.34 -5.28 1.03
C LEU A 642 13.43 -4.38 0.19
N THR A 643 12.23 -4.05 0.67
CA THR A 643 11.35 -3.08 0.03
C THR A 643 12.00 -1.70 -0.04
N PHE A 644 12.51 -1.13 1.06
CA PHE A 644 13.17 0.18 1.06
C PHE A 644 14.34 0.21 0.07
N SER A 645 15.11 -0.87 0.03
CA SER A 645 16.24 -1.05 -0.88
C SER A 645 15.81 -1.00 -2.36
N VAL A 646 14.74 -1.70 -2.74
CA VAL A 646 14.18 -1.64 -4.11
C VAL A 646 13.57 -0.27 -4.42
N LEU A 647 13.07 0.45 -3.42
CA LEU A 647 12.54 1.81 -3.60
C LEU A 647 13.65 2.89 -3.66
N GLY A 648 14.92 2.49 -3.61
CA GLY A 648 16.07 3.40 -3.74
C GLY A 648 16.47 4.10 -2.44
N TYR A 649 16.10 3.57 -1.28
CA TYR A 649 16.43 4.10 0.04
C TYR A 649 17.46 3.21 0.75
N PRO A 650 18.78 3.44 0.56
CA PRO A 650 19.83 2.56 1.07
C PRO A 650 20.13 2.74 2.57
N PHE A 651 19.75 3.87 3.16
CA PHE A 651 20.07 4.22 4.55
C PHE A 651 18.87 3.93 5.46
N ILE A 652 18.78 2.67 5.86
CA ILE A 652 17.61 2.11 6.56
C ILE A 652 17.89 2.05 8.07
N LEU A 653 16.94 2.52 8.88
CA LEU A 653 16.93 2.31 10.32
C LEU A 653 15.77 1.34 10.67
N PRO A 654 16.07 0.11 11.16
CA PRO A 654 15.09 -0.99 11.26
C PRO A 654 14.14 -0.92 12.48
N ASP A 655 13.90 0.30 12.99
CA ASP A 655 13.20 0.56 14.25
C ASP A 655 13.87 -0.08 15.49
N MET A 656 13.23 0.03 16.65
CA MET A 656 13.80 -0.34 17.94
C MET A 656 13.97 -1.86 18.10
N ILE A 657 15.10 -2.27 18.68
CA ILE A 657 15.39 -3.68 19.00
C ILE A 657 14.35 -4.21 20.01
N GLY A 658 13.64 -5.26 19.60
CA GLY A 658 12.56 -5.87 20.36
C GLY A 658 11.17 -5.25 20.13
N GLY A 659 11.07 -4.24 19.26
CA GLY A 659 9.84 -3.47 19.02
C GLY A 659 9.55 -2.46 20.13
N ASN A 660 8.35 -1.87 20.07
CA ASN A 660 7.99 -0.72 20.88
C ASN A 660 7.27 -1.04 22.21
N ALA A 661 6.97 -2.32 22.50
CA ALA A 661 6.26 -2.76 23.72
C ALA A 661 5.01 -1.91 24.04
N TYR A 662 4.01 -1.93 23.15
CA TYR A 662 2.79 -1.13 23.28
C TYR A 662 1.70 -1.77 24.15
N GLU A 663 1.92 -2.97 24.70
CA GLU A 663 0.93 -3.68 25.53
C GLU A 663 0.53 -2.90 26.79
N GLY A 664 1.40 -2.01 27.30
CA GLY A 664 1.12 -1.09 28.40
C GLY A 664 0.49 0.24 27.97
N GLY A 665 0.24 0.44 26.68
CA GLY A 665 -0.14 1.74 26.11
C GLY A 665 0.97 2.78 26.16
N PHE A 666 0.61 4.05 25.91
CA PHE A 666 1.53 5.19 25.85
C PHE A 666 2.08 5.65 27.23
N HIS A 667 1.66 5.01 28.32
CA HIS A 667 2.13 5.32 29.68
C HIS A 667 2.65 4.10 30.44
N GLY A 668 2.46 2.88 29.92
CA GLY A 668 2.93 1.66 30.56
C GLY A 668 4.40 1.39 30.24
N THR A 669 5.21 1.25 31.29
CA THR A 669 6.67 0.99 31.20
C THR A 669 7.07 -0.39 31.68
N ASP A 670 6.12 -1.17 32.21
CA ASP A 670 6.39 -2.49 32.81
C ASP A 670 6.42 -3.62 31.76
N PHE A 671 6.02 -3.32 30.53
CA PHE A 671 5.95 -4.28 29.44
C PHE A 671 7.25 -4.31 28.65
N ARG A 672 7.64 -5.52 28.28
CA ARG A 672 8.84 -5.82 27.50
C ARG A 672 8.59 -7.10 26.69
N PRO A 673 9.19 -7.23 25.50
CA PRO A 673 9.08 -8.43 24.69
C PRO A 673 9.63 -9.64 25.45
N GLU A 674 9.17 -10.81 25.03
CA GLU A 674 9.79 -12.07 25.44
C GLU A 674 11.29 -12.04 25.16
N GLU A 675 12.07 -12.63 26.07
CA GLU A 675 13.53 -12.62 26.00
C GLU A 675 14.07 -13.18 24.68
N GLU A 676 13.52 -14.29 24.21
CA GLU A 676 13.91 -14.89 22.93
C GLU A 676 13.63 -13.95 21.75
N LEU A 677 12.46 -13.29 21.76
CA LEU A 677 12.09 -12.33 20.71
C LEU A 677 13.08 -11.16 20.68
N TYR A 678 13.42 -10.61 21.85
CA TYR A 678 14.40 -9.52 21.97
C TYR A 678 15.77 -9.93 21.40
N ILE A 679 16.25 -11.12 21.79
CA ILE A 679 17.55 -11.63 21.32
C ILE A 679 17.53 -11.83 19.79
N ARG A 680 16.54 -12.53 19.24
CA ARG A 680 16.48 -12.74 17.78
C ARG A 680 16.32 -11.44 16.99
N TRP A 681 15.63 -10.44 17.54
CA TRP A 681 15.51 -9.10 16.94
C TRP A 681 16.84 -8.36 16.92
N LEU A 682 17.58 -8.40 18.04
CA LEU A 682 18.93 -7.85 18.16
C LEU A 682 19.86 -8.46 17.10
N GLU A 683 19.80 -9.78 16.91
CA GLU A 683 20.63 -10.50 15.93
C GLU A 683 20.40 -9.99 14.51
N VAL A 684 19.14 -9.83 14.08
CA VAL A 684 18.82 -9.29 12.75
C VAL A 684 19.33 -7.85 12.62
N THR A 685 19.06 -7.03 13.64
CA THR A 685 19.38 -5.60 13.64
C THR A 685 20.88 -5.32 13.64
N ALA A 686 21.68 -6.20 14.26
CA ALA A 686 23.15 -6.12 14.24
C ALA A 686 23.74 -6.23 12.84
N PHE A 687 22.98 -6.72 11.85
CA PHE A 687 23.39 -6.81 10.45
C PHE A 687 22.67 -5.79 9.53
N MET A 688 21.86 -4.90 10.10
CA MET A 688 21.19 -3.81 9.39
C MET A 688 22.00 -2.50 9.51
N PRO A 689 21.72 -1.45 8.71
CA PRO A 689 22.57 -0.26 8.67
C PRO A 689 22.71 0.52 9.98
N VAL A 690 21.74 0.42 10.90
CA VAL A 690 21.74 1.11 12.20
C VAL A 690 21.18 0.19 13.28
N MET A 691 21.81 0.19 14.45
CA MET A 691 21.25 -0.41 15.67
C MET A 691 20.59 0.66 16.55
N GLN A 692 19.32 0.46 16.90
CA GLN A 692 18.60 1.35 17.82
C GLN A 692 18.03 0.56 19.01
N PHE A 693 18.46 0.91 20.21
CA PHE A 693 17.91 0.39 21.45
C PHE A 693 16.90 1.37 22.02
N SER A 694 15.88 0.85 22.68
CA SER A 694 15.07 1.64 23.61
C SER A 694 14.71 0.84 24.84
N ILE A 695 14.30 -0.41 24.64
CA ILE A 695 14.30 -1.42 25.70
C ILE A 695 15.75 -1.78 26.01
N SER A 696 16.15 -1.64 27.27
CA SER A 696 17.53 -1.82 27.67
C SER A 696 17.83 -3.29 27.99
N PRO A 697 18.95 -3.87 27.53
CA PRO A 697 19.29 -5.27 27.79
C PRO A 697 19.28 -5.65 29.28
N TRP A 698 19.76 -4.75 30.15
CA TRP A 698 19.85 -4.98 31.59
C TRP A 698 18.50 -4.94 32.31
N GLN A 699 17.40 -4.55 31.64
CA GLN A 699 16.09 -4.75 32.22
C GLN A 699 15.83 -6.24 32.46
N TYR A 700 16.35 -7.13 31.60
CA TYR A 700 16.20 -8.58 31.74
C TYR A 700 17.05 -9.20 32.85
N ALA A 701 18.00 -8.46 33.44
CA ALA A 701 18.88 -8.99 34.47
C ALA A 701 18.09 -9.54 35.68
N GLY A 702 18.55 -10.67 36.22
CA GLY A 702 18.01 -11.29 37.44
C GLY A 702 16.84 -12.27 37.23
N ASN A 703 16.06 -12.13 36.15
CA ASN A 703 14.90 -13.00 35.85
C ASN A 703 14.98 -13.62 34.45
N SER A 704 16.17 -13.68 33.87
CA SER A 704 16.42 -14.11 32.50
C SER A 704 17.08 -15.48 32.44
N THR A 705 16.74 -16.27 31.41
CA THR A 705 17.36 -17.57 31.16
C THR A 705 18.69 -17.48 30.41
N HIS A 706 18.94 -16.36 29.72
CA HIS A 706 20.13 -16.12 28.91
C HIS A 706 20.86 -14.85 29.36
N ASP A 707 22.14 -14.69 29.00
CA ASP A 707 22.88 -13.46 29.25
C ASP A 707 22.54 -12.38 28.21
N VAL A 708 21.34 -11.81 28.29
CA VAL A 708 20.86 -10.78 27.33
C VAL A 708 21.83 -9.60 27.23
N VAL A 709 22.47 -9.20 28.33
CA VAL A 709 23.43 -8.09 28.36
C VAL A 709 24.73 -8.48 27.64
N GLY A 710 25.27 -9.67 27.91
CA GLY A 710 26.43 -10.21 27.20
C GLY A 710 26.19 -10.38 25.71
N ILE A 711 25.05 -10.95 25.33
CA ILE A 711 24.65 -11.12 23.93
C ILE A 711 24.52 -9.75 23.24
N SER A 712 23.88 -8.78 23.89
CA SER A 712 23.78 -7.40 23.37
C SER A 712 25.14 -6.73 23.16
N ARG A 713 26.08 -6.89 24.11
CA ARG A 713 27.44 -6.38 23.96
C ARG A 713 28.19 -7.07 22.82
N HIS A 714 28.04 -8.39 22.69
CA HIS A 714 28.66 -9.15 21.61
C HIS A 714 28.21 -8.64 20.24
N TYR A 715 26.90 -8.50 20.03
CA TYR A 715 26.36 -8.05 18.75
C TYR A 715 26.61 -6.58 18.46
N ALA A 716 26.58 -5.70 19.47
CA ALA A 716 26.99 -4.31 19.26
C ALA A 716 28.47 -4.20 18.86
N ALA A 717 29.35 -4.99 19.48
CA ALA A 717 30.77 -5.02 19.11
C ALA A 717 30.99 -5.64 17.73
N LEU A 718 30.29 -6.73 17.39
CA LEU A 718 30.33 -7.34 16.06
C LEU A 718 29.89 -6.33 14.98
N HIS A 719 28.78 -5.65 15.24
CA HIS A 719 28.26 -4.63 14.35
C HIS A 719 29.27 -3.51 14.14
N GLU A 720 29.79 -2.94 15.22
CA GLU A 720 30.77 -1.86 15.18
C GLU A 720 32.06 -2.25 14.45
N THR A 721 32.60 -3.44 14.72
CA THR A 721 33.96 -3.82 14.28
C THR A 721 34.01 -4.52 12.93
N ILE A 722 32.92 -5.14 12.48
CA ILE A 722 32.89 -5.93 11.24
C ILE A 722 31.76 -5.46 10.32
N VAL A 723 30.51 -5.48 10.79
CA VAL A 723 29.35 -5.24 9.92
C VAL A 723 29.35 -3.80 9.41
N SER A 724 29.65 -2.83 10.27
CA SER A 724 29.61 -1.40 9.94
C SER A 724 30.61 -1.02 8.85
N ASP A 725 31.76 -1.70 8.75
CA ASP A 725 32.73 -1.47 7.69
C ASP A 725 32.19 -1.92 6.32
N HIS A 726 31.47 -3.04 6.29
CA HIS A 726 30.75 -3.46 5.08
C HIS A 726 29.63 -2.48 4.74
N ILE A 727 28.82 -2.06 5.71
CA ILE A 727 27.72 -1.11 5.50
C ILE A 727 28.27 0.21 4.96
N VAL A 728 29.32 0.78 5.58
CA VAL A 728 29.95 2.03 5.14
C VAL A 728 30.53 1.88 3.73
N HIS A 729 31.22 0.78 3.43
CA HIS A 729 31.74 0.52 2.09
C HIS A 729 30.63 0.56 1.03
N PHE A 730 29.54 -0.15 1.27
CA PHE A 730 28.40 -0.20 0.34
C PHE A 730 27.55 1.08 0.37
N ALA A 731 27.58 1.87 1.45
CA ALA A 731 26.97 3.18 1.50
C ALA A 731 27.66 4.15 0.50
N HIS A 732 28.99 4.15 0.47
CA HIS A 732 29.77 4.89 -0.52
C HIS A 732 29.57 4.35 -1.94
N GLU A 733 29.29 3.05 -2.11
CA GLU A 733 28.83 2.51 -3.39
C GLU A 733 27.46 3.04 -3.79
N ALA A 734 26.50 3.05 -2.86
CA ALA A 734 25.14 3.54 -3.10
C ALA A 734 25.13 5.00 -3.57
N VAL A 735 25.98 5.86 -3.01
CA VAL A 735 26.15 7.26 -3.49
C VAL A 735 26.64 7.31 -4.94
N ARG A 736 27.54 6.40 -5.33
CA ARG A 736 28.10 6.37 -6.69
C ARG A 736 27.13 5.76 -7.71
N THR A 737 26.46 4.67 -7.37
CA THR A 737 25.75 3.82 -8.34
C THR A 737 24.23 3.82 -8.14
N GLY A 738 23.73 4.23 -6.97
CA GLY A 738 22.34 4.04 -6.56
C GLY A 738 22.01 2.60 -6.16
N SER A 739 22.99 1.69 -6.10
CA SER A 739 22.78 0.31 -5.65
C SER A 739 22.46 0.26 -4.16
N PRO A 740 21.58 -0.67 -3.71
CA PRO A 740 21.24 -0.76 -2.30
C PRO A 740 22.38 -1.33 -1.46
N VAL A 741 22.38 -0.98 -0.17
CA VAL A 741 23.31 -1.53 0.83
C VAL A 741 22.84 -2.90 1.29
N ILE A 742 21.60 -3.01 1.74
CA ILE A 742 20.94 -4.27 2.05
C ILE A 742 20.33 -4.80 0.76
N ARG A 743 20.69 -6.00 0.30
CA ARG A 743 20.25 -6.53 -0.99
C ARG A 743 19.45 -7.80 -0.84
N PRO A 744 18.42 -8.01 -1.67
CA PRO A 744 17.78 -9.30 -1.77
C PRO A 744 18.71 -10.32 -2.42
N ILE A 745 18.51 -11.60 -2.11
CA ILE A 745 19.36 -12.69 -2.61
C ILE A 745 19.41 -12.74 -4.14
N TRP A 746 18.30 -12.42 -4.81
CA TRP A 746 18.24 -12.35 -6.28
C TRP A 746 19.17 -11.30 -6.90
N TRP A 747 19.82 -10.44 -6.10
CA TRP A 747 20.88 -9.56 -6.59
C TRP A 747 22.07 -10.34 -7.17
N LEU A 748 22.39 -11.49 -6.57
CA LEU A 748 23.43 -12.39 -7.06
C LEU A 748 22.87 -13.48 -7.98
N GLU A 749 21.60 -13.83 -7.79
CA GLU A 749 20.90 -14.87 -8.55
C GLU A 749 19.56 -14.38 -9.13
N PRO A 750 19.57 -13.53 -10.17
CA PRO A 750 18.36 -12.87 -10.68
C PRO A 750 17.30 -13.80 -11.28
N ARG A 751 17.60 -15.10 -11.42
CA ARG A 751 16.71 -16.12 -11.99
C ARG A 751 16.47 -17.31 -11.05
N GLY A 752 17.12 -17.37 -9.89
CA GLY A 752 16.98 -18.49 -8.94
C GLY A 752 15.66 -18.38 -8.18
N HIS A 753 14.89 -19.46 -8.08
CA HIS A 753 13.56 -19.41 -7.46
C HIS A 753 13.64 -19.08 -5.97
N GLU A 754 14.56 -19.74 -5.26
CA GLU A 754 14.89 -19.54 -3.85
C GLU A 754 15.31 -18.07 -3.60
N ALA A 755 16.21 -17.57 -4.44
CA ALA A 755 16.70 -16.19 -4.37
C ALA A 755 15.59 -15.14 -4.59
N LEU A 756 14.62 -15.44 -5.45
CA LEU A 756 13.50 -14.55 -5.77
C LEU A 756 12.43 -14.51 -4.67
N THR A 757 12.39 -15.51 -3.79
CA THR A 757 11.31 -15.69 -2.81
C THR A 757 11.75 -15.54 -1.36
N SER A 758 13.05 -15.56 -1.07
CA SER A 758 13.58 -15.41 0.28
C SER A 758 13.12 -14.10 0.92
N ASP A 759 12.41 -14.21 2.05
CA ASP A 759 11.91 -13.11 2.87
C ASP A 759 12.58 -13.05 4.25
N ASP A 760 13.51 -13.96 4.53
CA ASP A 760 14.19 -14.11 5.83
C ASP A 760 15.71 -14.27 5.72
N GLU A 761 16.29 -14.00 4.54
CA GLU A 761 17.73 -13.86 4.31
C GLU A 761 18.00 -12.58 3.50
N PHE A 762 19.16 -11.98 3.70
CA PHE A 762 19.57 -10.79 2.96
C PHE A 762 21.08 -10.71 2.81
N LEU A 763 21.51 -9.85 1.89
CA LEU A 763 22.92 -9.55 1.66
C LEU A 763 23.27 -8.16 2.21
N ILE A 764 24.50 -7.99 2.66
CA ILE A 764 25.14 -6.68 2.78
C ILE A 764 26.08 -6.54 1.59
N GLY A 765 25.66 -5.69 0.64
CA GLY A 765 26.26 -5.59 -0.67
C GLY A 765 26.28 -6.93 -1.41
N ASP A 766 27.44 -7.30 -1.96
CA ASP A 766 27.69 -8.60 -2.61
C ASP A 766 28.68 -9.48 -1.84
N ARG A 767 28.93 -9.16 -0.56
CA ARG A 767 30.01 -9.77 0.23
C ARG A 767 29.57 -10.54 1.46
N VAL A 768 28.44 -10.18 2.07
CA VAL A 768 27.97 -10.82 3.30
C VAL A 768 26.57 -11.35 3.06
N LEU A 769 26.34 -12.62 3.37
CA LEU A 769 25.01 -13.24 3.46
C LEU A 769 24.63 -13.37 4.93
N VAL A 770 23.38 -13.07 5.28
CA VAL A 770 22.85 -13.15 6.64
C VAL A 770 21.53 -13.91 6.61
N ALA A 771 21.40 -14.93 7.46
CA ALA A 771 20.22 -15.79 7.52
C ALA A 771 19.67 -15.89 8.96
N PRO A 772 18.99 -14.84 9.47
CA PRO A 772 18.50 -14.78 10.85
C PRO A 772 17.48 -15.86 11.24
N VAL A 773 17.44 -16.25 12.51
CA VAL A 773 16.32 -17.04 13.04
C VAL A 773 15.17 -16.11 13.41
N VAL A 774 14.05 -16.25 12.72
CA VAL A 774 12.86 -15.38 12.88
C VAL A 774 11.62 -16.16 13.36
N ARG A 775 11.81 -17.37 13.88
CA ARG A 775 10.74 -18.25 14.39
C ARG A 775 11.01 -18.60 15.85
N LYS A 776 9.97 -18.45 16.68
CA LYS A 776 10.03 -18.77 18.11
C LYS A 776 10.39 -20.24 18.36
N GLY A 777 11.28 -20.48 19.31
CA GLY A 777 11.77 -21.79 19.72
C GLY A 777 12.74 -22.46 18.74
N ALA A 778 13.08 -21.81 17.62
CA ALA A 778 13.92 -22.43 16.60
C ALA A 778 15.40 -22.37 17.00
N LEU A 779 16.03 -23.54 17.00
CA LEU A 779 17.47 -23.73 17.21
C LEU A 779 18.17 -24.25 15.95
N LYS A 780 17.46 -24.27 14.83
CA LYS A 780 17.92 -24.71 13.51
C LYS A 780 17.14 -23.94 12.45
N ARG A 781 17.73 -23.74 11.27
CA ARG A 781 17.00 -23.30 10.07
C ARG A 781 17.66 -23.89 8.82
N ASP A 782 16.93 -23.88 7.72
CA ASP A 782 17.56 -24.09 6.41
C ASP A 782 18.15 -22.75 5.94
N VAL A 783 19.31 -22.80 5.28
CA VAL A 783 19.99 -21.61 4.74
C VAL A 783 20.26 -21.81 3.25
N TYR A 784 19.84 -20.85 2.43
CA TYR A 784 20.17 -20.85 1.01
C TYR A 784 21.42 -20.01 0.74
N VAL A 785 22.49 -20.65 0.29
CA VAL A 785 23.76 -19.96 0.00
C VAL A 785 23.78 -19.60 -1.50
N PRO A 786 23.76 -18.31 -1.90
CA PRO A 786 23.58 -17.93 -3.29
C PRO A 786 24.89 -17.87 -4.09
N GLY A 787 24.78 -17.74 -5.41
CA GLY A 787 25.84 -17.66 -6.39
C GLY A 787 26.50 -19.02 -6.64
N PRO A 788 26.04 -19.82 -7.62
CA PRO A 788 26.62 -21.13 -7.93
C PRO A 788 28.09 -21.08 -8.36
N ALA A 789 28.55 -19.90 -8.80
CA ALA A 789 29.95 -19.62 -9.17
C ALA A 789 30.76 -19.00 -8.02
N LEU A 790 30.16 -18.85 -6.83
CA LEU A 790 30.78 -18.21 -5.66
C LEU A 790 31.14 -19.26 -4.61
N THR A 791 32.17 -18.95 -3.83
CA THR A 791 32.50 -19.66 -2.60
C THR A 791 32.33 -18.71 -1.43
N TRP A 792 31.73 -19.23 -0.37
CA TRP A 792 31.46 -18.51 0.86
C TRP A 792 32.24 -19.15 1.99
N ARG A 793 32.58 -18.36 2.99
CA ARG A 793 33.06 -18.81 4.28
C ARG A 793 31.93 -18.66 5.27
N ASP A 794 31.57 -19.75 5.91
CA ASP A 794 30.68 -19.75 7.06
C ASP A 794 31.44 -19.16 8.25
N GLU A 795 30.94 -18.05 8.79
CA GLU A 795 31.61 -17.35 9.90
C GLU A 795 31.31 -17.99 11.27
N MET A 796 30.34 -18.89 11.35
CA MET A 796 30.06 -19.66 12.55
C MET A 796 31.00 -20.87 12.69
N THR A 797 31.27 -21.56 11.59
CA THR A 797 32.07 -22.80 11.58
C THR A 797 33.50 -22.57 11.09
N GLY A 798 33.73 -21.51 10.32
CA GLY A 798 34.99 -21.22 9.63
C GLY A 798 35.20 -21.98 8.33
N GLU A 799 34.26 -22.85 7.94
CA GLU A 799 34.36 -23.71 6.75
C GLU A 799 34.04 -22.95 5.46
N ARG A 800 34.54 -23.47 4.34
CA ARG A 800 34.20 -22.96 3.00
C ARG A 800 33.02 -23.76 2.44
N VAL A 801 32.02 -23.05 1.93
CA VAL A 801 30.79 -23.60 1.38
C VAL A 801 30.62 -23.10 -0.06
N ALA A 802 30.23 -23.97 -0.98
CA ALA A 802 29.90 -23.58 -2.35
C ALA A 802 28.50 -22.93 -2.39
N GLY A 803 28.32 -21.87 -3.19
CA GLY A 803 27.02 -21.27 -3.41
C GLY A 803 26.14 -22.07 -4.38
N GLY A 804 24.89 -21.63 -4.55
CA GLY A 804 23.85 -22.25 -5.38
C GLY A 804 23.14 -23.43 -4.71
N GLY A 805 23.17 -23.55 -3.38
CA GLY A 805 22.67 -24.73 -2.67
C GLY A 805 22.18 -24.46 -1.26
N TRP A 806 21.46 -25.44 -0.72
CA TRP A 806 20.90 -25.41 0.64
C TRP A 806 21.83 -26.05 1.65
N LEU A 807 21.95 -25.41 2.82
CA LEU A 807 22.40 -26.02 4.06
C LEU A 807 21.15 -26.35 4.89
N LEU A 808 20.80 -27.64 4.96
CA LEU A 808 19.59 -28.10 5.65
C LEU A 808 19.84 -28.33 7.13
N ASP A 809 18.83 -28.05 7.96
CA ASP A 809 18.86 -28.24 9.42
C ASP A 809 20.07 -27.57 10.10
N TYR A 810 20.53 -26.43 9.55
CA TYR A 810 21.70 -25.72 10.01
C TYR A 810 21.54 -25.30 11.49
N PRO A 811 22.38 -25.77 12.43
CA PRO A 811 22.22 -25.48 13.85
C PRO A 811 22.48 -24.02 14.20
N VAL A 812 21.56 -23.41 14.94
CA VAL A 812 21.64 -22.00 15.35
C VAL A 812 21.29 -21.86 16.83
N PRO A 813 22.29 -21.83 17.73
CA PRO A 813 22.10 -21.47 19.13
C PRO A 813 21.39 -20.12 19.31
N ILE A 814 20.85 -19.87 20.49
CA ILE A 814 20.11 -18.63 20.81
C ILE A 814 20.97 -17.37 20.77
N ASP A 815 22.27 -17.50 20.97
CA ASP A 815 23.27 -16.41 21.00
C ASP A 815 24.05 -16.27 19.68
N LYS A 816 23.52 -16.82 18.59
CA LYS A 816 24.18 -16.94 17.30
C LYS A 816 23.22 -16.71 16.14
N ILE A 817 23.77 -16.12 15.07
CA ILE A 817 23.13 -15.91 13.78
C ILE A 817 24.03 -16.46 12.66
N PRO A 818 23.51 -17.25 11.71
CA PRO A 818 24.24 -17.65 10.53
C PRO A 818 24.55 -16.44 9.64
N TRP A 819 25.82 -16.25 9.35
CA TRP A 819 26.28 -15.28 8.36
C TRP A 819 27.54 -15.79 7.67
N PHE A 820 27.72 -15.37 6.43
CA PHE A 820 28.75 -15.89 5.53
C PHE A 820 29.45 -14.75 4.81
N THR A 821 30.77 -14.86 4.65
CA THR A 821 31.55 -13.90 3.86
C THR A 821 31.99 -14.52 2.55
N ARG A 822 31.91 -13.79 1.46
CA ARG A 822 32.38 -14.25 0.16
C ARG A 822 33.92 -14.31 0.14
N VAL A 823 34.48 -15.39 -0.41
CA VAL A 823 35.94 -15.69 -0.44
C VAL A 823 36.55 -15.47 -1.81
#